data_AF-A0A7S0S804-F1
#
_entry.id   AF-A0A7S0S804-F1
#
_cell.length_a   1.000
_cell.length_b   1.000
_cell.length_c   1.000
_cell.angle_alpha   90.00
_cell.angle_beta   90.00
_cell.angle_gamma   90.00
#
_symmetry.space_group_name_H-M   'P 1'
#
loop_
_entity.id
_entity.type
_entity.pdbx_description
1 polymer ?
#
loop_
_entity_poly.entity_id
_entity_poly.type
_entity_poly.pdbx_seq_one_letter_code
_entity_poly.pdbx_strand_id
1 'polypeptide(L)'
;MVGTAGSSGGVGGYFTSDRAIKYGYGVPRLLLLTLFAFEVAPRLFLKNADGGASSAFMRSSSSAAALLRLSPYLTSMRWAGHSYLGSIGAGVNVQVWGFLGNLAMLLVAAAACMWDVTHDYSILVYLMKTFSGDQLAGKLDTPEWKLVLLFTFGAFGPGLWFAAGSNAAALAAASPFFRILPVLFVIQAVCEYGDAHMEHLKFFRHRYGFEAFTLAALTCLPGGITPSELRVVQYDLVICLFYRVSNLCIIVYKSGAAGSAAAAAAVAARKVCFRVFGALSGQRLVNVTNAEVATAVLRASDVKGDALERHVATPAWRPLLSLESVDGPLYSAMLRDFHLVMKALPHQTTLGDIAKRQVRQLLDDAEGAVRRVEAAAARSATVGGPAATDGGVVDAHSIARLSLSVFIEYIFGREWEPAFEPLVAASWEWRKEIAVRGRADAGLKRKAVDVVVNNLLKGHPGLWNLFGDLWAQPRYYSLILQPFLVSPAINVGDVAVAMCTHPHLSLEAAMRQMHPFPIFERWVEDDVVVRGKVAVKAGTQVIMFTADFRESKAVWPAFGAGPRACAGTSLALGLLQAVQSQMVGHAAFAPERGHKYSGRNNDGNTTPREAWYFLKTVLPIVLGFRREKDGVDADALERAAANALVF
;
A
#
# COMPACT_ATOMS: atom_id res chain seq x y z
N MET A 1 -8.66 -5.83 43.02
CA MET A 1 -9.29 -6.59 41.91
C MET A 1 -10.49 -5.79 41.42
N VAL A 2 -10.28 -4.92 40.43
CA VAL A 2 -11.33 -4.21 39.70
C VAL A 2 -10.84 -4.20 38.25
N GLY A 3 -11.61 -4.82 37.36
CA GLY A 3 -11.30 -4.92 35.95
C GLY A 3 -11.73 -3.66 35.20
N THR A 4 -10.89 -3.20 34.29
CA THR A 4 -11.26 -2.26 33.23
C THR A 4 -10.75 -2.83 31.91
N ALA A 5 -11.65 -3.52 31.21
CA ALA A 5 -11.51 -3.83 29.80
C ALA A 5 -11.82 -2.54 29.01
N GLY A 6 -10.79 -1.87 28.50
CA GLY A 6 -10.90 -0.84 27.49
C GLY A 6 -10.77 -1.48 26.11
N SER A 7 -11.90 -1.73 25.46
CA SER A 7 -11.97 -2.22 24.08
C SER A 7 -11.45 -1.16 23.11
N SER A 8 -10.34 -1.46 22.42
CA SER A 8 -9.93 -0.76 21.21
C SER A 8 -11.05 -0.83 20.16
N GLY A 9 -11.42 0.32 19.58
CA GLY A 9 -12.42 0.46 18.52
C GLY A 9 -12.04 -0.22 17.20
N GLY A 10 -12.08 -1.55 17.18
CA GLY A 10 -12.07 -2.33 15.96
C GLY A 10 -13.38 -2.13 15.21
N VAL A 11 -13.31 -1.59 13.99
CA VAL A 11 -14.42 -1.52 13.04
C VAL A 11 -15.09 -2.90 12.98
N GLY A 12 -16.36 -2.94 13.40
CA GLY A 12 -17.06 -4.16 13.77
C GLY A 12 -17.19 -5.20 12.66
N GLY A 13 -16.96 -6.47 13.04
CA GLY A 13 -17.84 -7.63 12.85
C GLY A 13 -18.26 -8.13 11.46
N TYR A 14 -18.28 -7.31 10.41
CA TYR A 14 -18.89 -7.71 9.14
C TYR A 14 -17.97 -8.54 8.23
N PHE A 15 -16.66 -8.46 8.43
CA PHE A 15 -15.63 -9.01 7.53
C PHE A 15 -14.65 -9.95 8.24
N THR A 16 -15.13 -11.12 8.68
CA THR A 16 -14.26 -12.21 9.19
C THR A 16 -13.82 -13.15 8.05
N SER A 17 -12.72 -13.88 8.25
CA SER A 17 -12.21 -14.91 7.32
C SER A 17 -13.24 -16.00 6.99
N ASP A 18 -14.10 -16.34 7.95
CA ASP A 18 -15.21 -17.29 7.77
C ASP A 18 -16.26 -16.80 6.78
N ARG A 19 -16.50 -15.48 6.71
CA ARG A 19 -17.39 -14.89 5.70
C ARG A 19 -16.73 -14.90 4.32
N ALA A 20 -15.44 -14.61 4.19
CA ALA A 20 -14.71 -14.73 2.92
C ALA A 20 -14.83 -16.14 2.33
N ILE A 21 -14.72 -17.15 3.18
CA ILE A 21 -14.98 -18.55 2.87
C ILE A 21 -16.45 -18.76 2.47
N LYS A 22 -17.43 -18.26 3.25
CA LYS A 22 -18.88 -18.29 2.93
C LYS A 22 -19.20 -17.72 1.54
N TYR A 23 -18.59 -16.58 1.17
CA TYR A 23 -18.81 -15.91 -0.12
C TYR A 23 -18.03 -16.59 -1.26
N GLY A 24 -16.76 -16.94 -1.04
CA GLY A 24 -15.90 -17.58 -2.03
C GLY A 24 -16.41 -18.94 -2.51
N TYR A 25 -16.84 -19.81 -1.60
CA TYR A 25 -17.44 -21.11 -1.95
C TYR A 25 -18.86 -20.99 -2.52
N GLY A 26 -19.53 -19.86 -2.31
CA GLY A 26 -20.89 -19.61 -2.80
C GLY A 26 -20.95 -19.22 -4.28
N VAL A 27 -19.94 -18.50 -4.79
CA VAL A 27 -19.93 -18.00 -6.17
C VAL A 27 -19.97 -19.14 -7.22
N PRO A 28 -19.13 -20.19 -7.17
CA PRO A 28 -19.17 -21.27 -8.14
C PRO A 28 -20.50 -22.04 -8.12
N ARG A 29 -21.11 -22.22 -6.94
CA ARG A 29 -22.40 -22.91 -6.78
C ARG A 29 -23.55 -22.11 -7.36
N LEU A 30 -23.61 -20.81 -7.08
CA LEU A 30 -24.61 -19.92 -7.67
C LEU A 30 -24.45 -19.82 -9.17
N LEU A 31 -23.22 -19.69 -9.68
CA LEU A 31 -22.96 -19.70 -11.11
C LEU A 31 -23.50 -20.98 -11.77
N LEU A 32 -23.27 -22.14 -11.17
CA LEU A 32 -23.80 -23.41 -11.68
C LEU A 32 -25.34 -23.43 -11.68
N LEU A 33 -25.98 -22.94 -10.62
CA LEU A 33 -27.45 -22.86 -10.53
C LEU A 33 -28.03 -21.86 -11.53
N THR A 34 -27.37 -20.71 -11.74
CA THR A 34 -27.73 -19.74 -12.77
C THR A 34 -27.63 -20.38 -14.16
N LEU A 35 -26.52 -21.05 -14.47
CA LEU A 35 -26.37 -21.79 -15.74
C LEU A 35 -27.44 -22.86 -15.91
N PHE A 36 -27.78 -23.59 -14.85
CA PHE A 36 -28.85 -24.57 -14.87
C PHE A 36 -30.21 -23.92 -15.19
N ALA A 37 -30.54 -22.78 -14.56
CA ALA A 37 -31.79 -22.07 -14.79
C ALA A 37 -31.91 -21.50 -16.21
N PHE A 38 -30.80 -21.14 -16.86
CA PHE A 38 -30.80 -20.63 -18.23
C PHE A 38 -30.72 -21.72 -19.31
N GLU A 39 -29.96 -22.79 -19.07
CA GLU A 39 -29.66 -23.76 -20.13
C GLU A 39 -30.37 -25.10 -19.95
N VAL A 40 -30.68 -25.50 -18.71
CA VAL A 40 -31.24 -26.81 -18.42
C VAL A 40 -32.73 -26.72 -18.12
N ALA A 41 -33.13 -25.80 -17.24
CA ALA A 41 -34.53 -25.65 -16.82
C ALA A 41 -35.50 -25.35 -17.99
N PRO A 42 -35.18 -24.48 -18.97
CA PRO A 42 -36.06 -24.24 -20.10
C PRO A 42 -36.25 -25.47 -21.00
N ARG A 43 -35.29 -26.40 -21.00
CA ARG A 43 -35.33 -27.61 -21.85
C ARG A 43 -36.08 -28.74 -21.16
N LEU A 44 -35.92 -28.87 -19.84
CA LEU A 44 -36.45 -29.98 -19.07
C LEU A 44 -37.85 -29.71 -18.49
N PHE A 45 -38.11 -28.48 -18.06
CA PHE A 45 -39.29 -28.18 -17.23
C PHE A 45 -40.35 -27.33 -17.94
N LEU A 46 -40.05 -26.75 -19.11
CA LEU A 46 -41.04 -26.00 -19.92
C LEU A 46 -41.73 -26.85 -21.00
N LYS A 47 -41.84 -28.18 -20.83
CA LYS A 47 -42.38 -29.07 -21.88
C LYS A 47 -43.91 -28.95 -22.05
N ASN A 48 -44.30 -28.53 -23.27
CA ASN A 48 -45.60 -28.51 -23.94
C ASN A 48 -46.86 -28.43 -23.05
N ALA A 49 -47.46 -27.25 -23.00
CA ALA A 49 -48.84 -27.02 -22.57
C ALA A 49 -49.90 -27.69 -23.50
N ASP A 50 -49.52 -28.75 -24.23
CA ASP A 50 -50.33 -29.41 -25.26
C ASP A 50 -50.78 -30.80 -24.80
N GLY A 51 -51.45 -30.84 -23.67
CA GLY A 51 -52.37 -31.91 -23.33
C GLY A 51 -53.77 -31.56 -23.84
N GLY A 52 -53.97 -31.47 -25.16
CA GLY A 52 -55.32 -31.30 -25.72
C GLY A 52 -55.39 -30.74 -27.16
N ALA A 53 -55.68 -31.63 -28.10
CA ALA A 53 -56.25 -31.40 -29.44
C ALA A 53 -55.47 -30.54 -30.47
N SER A 54 -55.13 -31.22 -31.57
CA SER A 54 -54.63 -30.70 -32.84
C SER A 54 -55.24 -29.37 -33.31
N SER A 55 -54.41 -28.36 -33.50
CA SER A 55 -54.63 -27.36 -34.56
C SER A 55 -53.31 -26.78 -35.06
N ALA A 56 -53.24 -26.54 -36.36
CA ALA A 56 -52.04 -26.24 -37.14
C ALA A 56 -51.48 -24.81 -36.95
N PHE A 57 -51.42 -24.30 -35.71
CA PHE A 57 -50.78 -23.02 -35.34
C PHE A 57 -49.42 -23.21 -34.64
N MET A 58 -48.91 -24.44 -34.57
CA MET A 58 -47.64 -24.77 -33.90
C MET A 58 -46.39 -24.46 -34.74
N ARG A 59 -46.04 -23.17 -34.82
CA ARG A 59 -44.65 -22.73 -35.05
C ARG A 59 -44.15 -21.68 -34.05
N SER A 60 -44.94 -21.29 -33.04
CA SER A 60 -44.55 -20.20 -32.10
C SER A 60 -43.99 -20.67 -30.74
N SER A 61 -44.16 -21.93 -30.33
CA SER A 61 -43.72 -22.42 -29.02
C SER A 61 -42.21 -22.65 -28.90
N SER A 62 -41.49 -22.85 -30.02
CA SER A 62 -40.03 -22.95 -30.04
C SER A 62 -39.33 -21.59 -29.82
N SER A 63 -40.03 -20.46 -29.98
CA SER A 63 -39.44 -19.12 -29.80
C SER A 63 -39.43 -18.68 -28.33
N ALA A 64 -40.46 -19.00 -27.54
CA ALA A 64 -40.57 -18.59 -26.14
C ALA A 64 -39.51 -19.24 -25.23
N ALA A 65 -39.25 -20.55 -25.42
CA ALA A 65 -38.18 -21.24 -24.68
C ALA A 65 -36.77 -20.86 -25.17
N ALA A 66 -36.63 -20.43 -26.43
CA ALA A 66 -35.37 -19.90 -26.96
C ALA A 66 -35.01 -18.55 -26.32
N LEU A 67 -35.99 -17.68 -26.09
CA LEU A 67 -35.81 -16.35 -25.46
C LEU A 67 -35.40 -16.41 -23.97
N LEU A 68 -35.60 -17.55 -23.30
CA LEU A 68 -35.21 -17.76 -21.89
C LEU A 68 -33.81 -18.37 -21.72
N ARG A 69 -33.03 -18.47 -22.80
CA ARG A 69 -31.64 -18.98 -22.75
C ARG A 69 -30.64 -17.89 -22.40
N LEU A 70 -29.43 -18.30 -22.01
CA LEU A 70 -28.39 -17.37 -21.57
C LEU A 70 -28.00 -16.39 -22.67
N SER A 71 -27.85 -16.87 -23.91
CA SER A 71 -27.39 -16.04 -25.03
C SER A 71 -28.33 -14.86 -25.33
N PRO A 72 -29.65 -15.05 -25.53
CA PRO A 72 -30.59 -13.93 -25.69
C PRO A 72 -30.62 -12.96 -24.51
N TYR A 73 -30.50 -13.48 -23.29
CA TYR A 73 -30.41 -12.67 -22.08
C TYR A 73 -29.15 -11.79 -22.06
N LEU A 74 -27.98 -12.34 -22.38
CA LEU A 74 -26.74 -11.57 -22.49
C LEU A 74 -26.82 -10.50 -23.58
N THR A 75 -27.42 -10.80 -24.74
CA THR A 75 -27.58 -9.83 -25.83
C THR A 75 -28.56 -8.70 -25.50
N SER A 76 -29.54 -8.94 -24.61
CA SER A 76 -30.50 -7.92 -24.19
C SER A 76 -29.90 -6.82 -23.31
N MET A 77 -28.65 -6.99 -22.82
CA MET A 77 -27.98 -6.10 -21.88
C MET A 77 -28.67 -5.93 -20.51
N ARG A 78 -29.81 -6.59 -20.26
CA ARG A 78 -30.53 -6.58 -18.97
C ARG A 78 -29.69 -7.10 -17.81
N TRP A 79 -28.76 -8.00 -18.10
CA TRP A 79 -27.77 -8.49 -17.14
C TRP A 79 -26.92 -7.38 -16.53
N ALA A 80 -26.66 -6.27 -17.25
CA ALA A 80 -25.92 -5.14 -16.71
C ALA A 80 -26.71 -4.47 -15.57
N GLY A 81 -28.00 -4.20 -15.78
CA GLY A 81 -28.89 -3.67 -14.75
C GLY A 81 -29.04 -4.62 -13.56
N HIS A 82 -29.22 -5.91 -13.81
CA HIS A 82 -29.34 -6.93 -12.76
C HIS A 82 -28.03 -7.09 -11.96
N SER A 83 -26.88 -7.07 -12.63
CA SER A 83 -25.57 -7.14 -11.98
C SER A 83 -25.34 -5.92 -11.09
N TYR A 84 -25.78 -4.74 -11.54
CA TYR A 84 -25.69 -3.49 -10.78
C TYR A 84 -26.59 -3.54 -9.54
N LEU A 85 -27.86 -3.94 -9.70
CA LEU A 85 -28.80 -4.11 -8.59
C LEU A 85 -28.25 -5.05 -7.51
N GLY A 86 -27.66 -6.18 -7.89
CA GLY A 86 -27.03 -7.10 -6.95
C GLY A 86 -25.83 -6.49 -6.24
N SER A 87 -25.02 -5.74 -6.97
CA SER A 87 -23.80 -5.10 -6.45
C SER A 87 -24.09 -3.96 -5.47
N ILE A 88 -25.16 -3.20 -5.67
CA ILE A 88 -25.57 -2.13 -4.75
C ILE A 88 -25.92 -2.68 -3.38
N GLY A 89 -26.61 -3.82 -3.30
CA GLY A 89 -26.89 -4.47 -2.03
C GLY A 89 -25.63 -4.77 -1.23
N ALA A 90 -24.49 -5.04 -1.89
CA ALA A 90 -23.20 -5.19 -1.22
C ALA A 90 -22.57 -3.84 -0.85
N GLY A 91 -22.67 -2.83 -1.73
CA GLY A 91 -22.10 -1.49 -1.51
C GLY A 91 -22.79 -0.68 -0.41
N VAL A 92 -24.12 -0.60 -0.44
CA VAL A 92 -24.94 0.19 0.50
C VAL A 92 -24.87 -0.40 1.91
N ASN A 93 -24.93 -1.72 2.04
CA ASN A 93 -24.81 -2.39 3.35
C ASN A 93 -23.43 -2.19 4.01
N VAL A 94 -22.41 -1.83 3.23
CA VAL A 94 -21.05 -1.58 3.71
C VAL A 94 -20.77 -0.08 3.89
N GLN A 95 -21.73 0.78 3.52
CA GLN A 95 -21.66 2.25 3.61
C GLN A 95 -20.37 2.82 3.00
N VAL A 96 -19.92 2.30 1.86
CA VAL A 96 -18.58 2.61 1.32
C VAL A 96 -18.43 4.12 1.03
N TRP A 97 -19.48 4.81 0.54
CA TRP A 97 -19.41 6.19 0.03
C TRP A 97 -20.26 7.21 0.81
N GLY A 98 -20.70 6.85 2.02
CA GLY A 98 -21.61 7.68 2.82
C GLY A 98 -23.00 7.88 2.19
N PHE A 99 -23.84 8.72 2.80
CA PHE A 99 -25.25 8.88 2.42
C PHE A 99 -25.45 9.37 0.96
N LEU A 100 -24.73 10.41 0.54
CA LEU A 100 -24.87 10.98 -0.81
C LEU A 100 -24.43 10.01 -1.91
N GLY A 101 -23.33 9.28 -1.68
CA GLY A 101 -22.86 8.26 -2.60
C GLY A 101 -23.85 7.09 -2.72
N ASN A 102 -24.39 6.63 -1.59
CA ASN A 102 -25.44 5.61 -1.57
C ASN A 102 -26.70 6.08 -2.32
N LEU A 103 -27.12 7.33 -2.14
CA LEU A 103 -28.28 7.89 -2.84
C LEU A 103 -28.07 7.92 -4.36
N ALA A 104 -26.89 8.33 -4.84
CA ALA A 104 -26.56 8.30 -6.26
C ALA A 104 -26.61 6.89 -6.84
N MET A 105 -26.09 5.89 -6.12
CA MET A 105 -26.18 4.48 -6.53
C MET A 105 -27.62 3.98 -6.60
N LEU A 106 -28.45 4.33 -5.62
CA LEU A 106 -29.87 3.98 -5.60
C LEU A 106 -30.64 4.61 -6.78
N LEU A 107 -30.30 5.83 -7.19
CA LEU A 107 -30.91 6.48 -8.36
C LEU A 107 -30.58 5.75 -9.66
N VAL A 108 -29.34 5.29 -9.84
CA VAL A 108 -28.96 4.47 -11.01
C VAL A 108 -29.68 3.12 -10.98
N ALA A 109 -29.86 2.53 -9.80
CA ALA A 109 -30.65 1.30 -9.64
C ALA A 109 -32.10 1.50 -10.06
N ALA A 110 -32.72 2.59 -9.59
CA ALA A 110 -34.08 2.96 -9.95
C ALA A 110 -34.22 3.16 -11.47
N ALA A 111 -33.28 3.86 -12.10
CA ALA A 111 -33.27 4.04 -13.56
C ALA A 111 -33.14 2.71 -14.32
N ALA A 112 -32.29 1.79 -13.84
CA ALA A 112 -32.15 0.46 -14.42
C ALA A 112 -33.44 -0.36 -14.29
N CYS A 113 -34.12 -0.31 -13.13
CA CYS A 113 -35.41 -0.97 -12.92
C CYS A 113 -36.51 -0.39 -13.83
N MET A 114 -36.57 0.94 -13.97
CA MET A 114 -37.51 1.62 -14.87
C MET A 114 -37.32 1.18 -16.32
N TRP A 115 -36.06 1.12 -16.78
CA TRP A 115 -35.73 0.65 -18.13
C TRP A 115 -36.10 -0.83 -18.32
N ASP A 116 -35.82 -1.67 -17.32
CA ASP A 116 -36.08 -3.11 -17.40
C ASP A 116 -37.58 -3.44 -17.48
N VAL A 117 -38.43 -2.69 -16.75
CA VAL A 117 -39.89 -2.87 -16.80
C VAL A 117 -40.50 -2.50 -18.16
N THR A 118 -39.83 -1.69 -18.97
CA THR A 118 -40.30 -1.46 -20.36
C THR A 118 -40.26 -2.74 -21.22
N HIS A 119 -39.54 -3.76 -20.76
CA HIS A 119 -39.44 -5.06 -21.42
C HIS A 119 -40.38 -6.10 -20.79
N ASP A 120 -40.36 -6.26 -19.46
CA ASP A 120 -41.35 -7.07 -18.72
C ASP A 120 -41.33 -6.83 -17.20
N TYR A 121 -42.38 -7.26 -16.49
CA TYR A 121 -42.57 -7.00 -15.06
C TYR A 121 -41.82 -7.93 -14.09
N SER A 122 -40.98 -8.87 -14.57
CA SER A 122 -40.34 -9.86 -13.70
C SER A 122 -39.41 -9.23 -12.65
N ILE A 123 -38.76 -8.12 -12.98
CA ILE A 123 -37.91 -7.38 -12.03
C ILE A 123 -38.72 -6.80 -10.87
N LEU A 124 -39.96 -6.36 -11.12
CA LEU A 124 -40.84 -5.86 -10.06
C LEU A 124 -41.19 -6.99 -9.08
N VAL A 125 -41.48 -8.19 -9.60
CA VAL A 125 -41.75 -9.38 -8.77
C VAL A 125 -40.53 -9.74 -7.91
N TYR A 126 -39.32 -9.65 -8.47
CA TYR A 126 -38.07 -9.83 -7.72
C TYR A 126 -37.90 -8.78 -6.60
N LEU A 127 -38.13 -7.49 -6.89
CA LEU A 127 -37.99 -6.42 -5.89
C LEU A 127 -39.02 -6.57 -4.77
N MET A 128 -40.26 -6.93 -5.12
CA MET A 128 -41.31 -7.24 -4.15
C MET A 128 -40.90 -8.40 -3.25
N LYS A 129 -40.39 -9.51 -3.80
CA LYS A 129 -39.84 -10.63 -3.03
C LYS A 129 -38.78 -10.11 -2.04
N THR A 130 -37.71 -9.52 -2.58
CA THR A 130 -36.52 -9.17 -1.81
C THR A 130 -36.83 -8.20 -0.67
N PHE A 131 -37.47 -7.06 -0.98
CA PHE A 131 -37.68 -6.02 0.02
C PHE A 131 -38.80 -6.32 1.00
N SER A 132 -39.84 -7.09 0.61
CA SER A 132 -40.86 -7.50 1.57
C SER A 132 -40.28 -8.46 2.62
N GLY A 133 -39.47 -9.42 2.20
CA GLY A 133 -38.78 -10.33 3.11
C GLY A 133 -37.78 -9.62 4.03
N ASP A 134 -36.93 -8.76 3.45
CA ASP A 134 -35.94 -8.02 4.21
C ASP A 134 -36.59 -7.05 5.23
N GLN A 135 -37.73 -6.43 4.87
CA GLN A 135 -38.52 -5.60 5.78
C GLN A 135 -39.11 -6.43 6.92
N LEU A 136 -39.70 -7.59 6.63
CA LEU A 136 -40.30 -8.46 7.64
C LEU A 136 -39.26 -9.01 8.63
N ALA A 137 -38.05 -9.28 8.16
CA ALA A 137 -36.93 -9.70 8.98
C ALA A 137 -36.24 -8.53 9.73
N GLY A 138 -36.74 -7.30 9.59
CA GLY A 138 -36.20 -6.11 10.27
C GLY A 138 -34.82 -5.68 9.78
N LYS A 139 -34.41 -6.07 8.56
CA LYS A 139 -33.08 -5.76 7.99
C LYS A 139 -32.99 -4.39 7.30
N LEU A 140 -34.12 -3.70 7.13
CA LEU A 140 -34.25 -2.43 6.40
C LEU A 140 -34.58 -1.26 7.34
N ASP A 141 -33.71 -1.02 8.33
CA ASP A 141 -33.93 0.01 9.36
C ASP A 141 -33.29 1.38 9.03
N THR A 142 -32.39 1.44 8.05
CA THR A 142 -31.68 2.67 7.68
C THR A 142 -32.54 3.64 6.84
N PRO A 143 -32.26 4.96 6.86
CA PRO A 143 -32.95 5.94 6.04
C PRO A 143 -32.90 5.63 4.52
N GLU A 144 -31.77 5.11 4.04
CA GLU A 144 -31.58 4.73 2.63
C GLU A 144 -32.52 3.59 2.23
N TRP A 145 -32.66 2.56 3.08
CA TRP A 145 -33.55 1.44 2.80
C TRP A 145 -35.04 1.82 2.93
N LYS A 146 -35.38 2.76 3.82
CA LYS A 146 -36.73 3.35 3.87
C LYS A 146 -37.08 4.09 2.58
N LEU A 147 -36.11 4.80 1.97
CA LEU A 147 -36.30 5.42 0.65
C LEU A 147 -36.49 4.38 -0.45
N VAL A 148 -35.76 3.26 -0.41
CA VAL A 148 -35.94 2.15 -1.36
C VAL A 148 -37.32 1.51 -1.24
N LEU A 149 -37.82 1.33 -0.02
CA LEU A 149 -39.17 0.83 0.23
C LEU A 149 -40.24 1.80 -0.27
N LEU A 150 -40.07 3.10 0.00
CA LEU A 150 -40.95 4.14 -0.50
C LEU A 150 -40.95 4.19 -2.03
N PHE A 151 -39.78 4.08 -2.66
CA PHE A 151 -39.68 4.02 -4.12
C PHE A 151 -40.37 2.77 -4.66
N THR A 152 -40.06 1.58 -4.13
CA THR A 152 -40.56 0.31 -4.70
C THR A 152 -42.07 0.15 -4.49
N PHE A 153 -42.55 0.33 -3.26
CA PHE A 153 -43.95 0.08 -2.89
C PHE A 153 -44.83 1.34 -2.94
N GLY A 154 -44.27 2.52 -2.71
CA GLY A 154 -45.01 3.78 -2.64
C GLY A 154 -45.08 4.55 -3.96
N ALA A 155 -44.10 4.41 -4.85
CA ALA A 155 -44.03 5.16 -6.10
C ALA A 155 -44.07 4.27 -7.35
N PHE A 156 -43.22 3.24 -7.40
CA PHE A 156 -42.97 2.45 -8.60
C PHE A 156 -44.10 1.47 -8.91
N GLY A 157 -44.52 0.64 -7.95
CA GLY A 157 -45.67 -0.26 -8.12
C GLY A 157 -46.97 0.48 -8.49
N PRO A 158 -47.39 1.49 -7.72
CA PRO A 158 -48.56 2.31 -8.06
C PRO A 158 -48.39 3.06 -9.40
N GLY A 159 -47.21 3.62 -9.68
CA GLY A 159 -46.93 4.32 -10.93
C GLY A 159 -47.10 3.42 -12.16
N LEU A 160 -46.65 2.17 -12.09
CA LEU A 160 -46.86 1.18 -13.14
C LEU A 160 -48.33 0.77 -13.28
N TRP A 161 -49.06 0.66 -12.16
CA TRP A 161 -50.50 0.40 -12.16
C TRP A 161 -51.27 1.50 -12.89
N PHE A 162 -50.95 2.76 -12.64
CA PHE A 162 -51.56 3.90 -13.34
C PHE A 162 -51.12 4.01 -14.80
N ALA A 163 -49.84 3.73 -15.10
CA ALA A 163 -49.32 3.76 -16.47
C ALA A 163 -49.95 2.70 -17.39
N ALA A 164 -50.50 1.61 -16.84
CA ALA A 164 -51.23 0.61 -17.60
C ALA A 164 -52.56 1.13 -18.20
N GLY A 165 -53.01 2.32 -17.81
CA GLY A 165 -54.16 3.02 -18.39
C GLY A 165 -55.54 2.49 -17.98
N SER A 166 -55.63 1.26 -17.46
CA SER A 166 -56.85 0.71 -16.84
C SER A 166 -56.54 -0.39 -15.83
N ASN A 167 -57.44 -0.60 -14.87
CA ASN A 167 -57.36 -1.71 -13.91
C ASN A 167 -57.32 -3.08 -14.60
N ALA A 168 -58.05 -3.24 -15.72
CA ALA A 168 -58.06 -4.48 -16.49
C ALA A 168 -56.70 -4.77 -17.14
N ALA A 169 -56.05 -3.74 -17.70
CA ALA A 169 -54.72 -3.88 -18.30
C ALA A 169 -53.64 -4.16 -17.25
N ALA A 170 -53.69 -3.48 -16.10
CA ALA A 170 -52.78 -3.74 -14.98
C ALA A 170 -52.95 -5.18 -14.43
N LEU A 171 -54.20 -5.63 -14.27
CA LEU A 171 -54.50 -6.99 -13.82
C LEU A 171 -54.04 -8.04 -14.84
N ALA A 172 -54.24 -7.78 -16.14
CA ALA A 172 -53.78 -8.68 -17.20
C ALA A 172 -52.25 -8.80 -17.20
N ALA A 173 -51.52 -7.70 -17.01
CA ALA A 173 -50.06 -7.68 -16.94
C ALA A 173 -49.51 -8.40 -15.69
N ALA A 174 -50.21 -8.32 -14.55
CA ALA A 174 -49.82 -8.97 -13.30
C ALA A 174 -50.23 -10.44 -13.21
N SER A 175 -51.28 -10.85 -13.93
CA SER A 175 -51.88 -12.19 -13.87
C SER A 175 -50.88 -13.35 -14.06
N PRO A 176 -49.84 -13.28 -14.91
CA PRO A 176 -48.88 -14.37 -15.07
C PRO A 176 -48.03 -14.63 -13.81
N PHE A 177 -48.03 -13.70 -12.85
CA PHE A 177 -47.20 -13.78 -11.64
C PHE A 177 -48.00 -14.12 -10.37
N PHE A 178 -49.34 -14.17 -10.43
CA PHE A 178 -50.15 -14.42 -9.23
C PHE A 178 -49.84 -15.75 -8.53
N ARG A 179 -49.42 -16.75 -9.31
CA ARG A 179 -49.07 -18.07 -8.77
C ARG A 179 -47.72 -18.09 -8.06
N ILE A 180 -46.73 -17.36 -8.56
CA ILE A 180 -45.37 -17.32 -8.00
C ILE A 180 -45.26 -16.39 -6.78
N LEU A 181 -46.05 -15.32 -6.69
CA LEU A 181 -46.00 -14.36 -5.59
C LEU A 181 -46.12 -14.99 -4.19
N PRO A 182 -47.13 -15.84 -3.88
CA PRO A 182 -47.23 -16.47 -2.56
C PRO A 182 -46.08 -17.43 -2.28
N VAL A 183 -45.58 -18.13 -3.31
CA VAL A 183 -44.42 -19.04 -3.19
C VAL A 183 -43.16 -18.26 -2.83
N LEU A 184 -42.87 -17.18 -3.57
CA LEU A 184 -41.73 -16.32 -3.29
C LEU A 184 -41.82 -15.66 -1.93
N PHE A 185 -43.01 -15.21 -1.53
CA PHE A 185 -43.23 -14.62 -0.21
C PHE A 185 -42.88 -15.61 0.91
N VAL A 186 -43.42 -16.84 0.85
CA VAL A 186 -43.16 -17.86 1.88
C VAL A 186 -41.68 -18.24 1.92
N ILE A 187 -41.08 -18.51 0.76
CA ILE A 187 -39.66 -18.91 0.67
C ILE A 187 -38.76 -17.80 1.18
N GLN A 188 -39.00 -16.55 0.77
CA GLN A 188 -38.21 -15.41 1.19
C GLN A 188 -38.40 -15.09 2.67
N ALA A 189 -39.63 -15.17 3.20
CA ALA A 189 -39.87 -15.00 4.64
C ALA A 189 -39.10 -16.06 5.44
N VAL A 190 -39.19 -17.33 5.07
CA VAL A 190 -38.45 -18.42 5.73
C VAL A 190 -36.94 -18.22 5.61
N CYS A 191 -36.45 -17.78 4.45
CA CYS A 191 -35.04 -17.46 4.24
C CYS A 191 -34.57 -16.33 5.16
N GLU A 192 -35.27 -15.19 5.18
CA GLU A 192 -34.83 -14.00 5.90
C GLU A 192 -35.02 -14.12 7.42
N TYR A 193 -36.12 -14.72 7.90
CA TYR A 193 -36.29 -15.07 9.32
C TYR A 193 -35.27 -16.12 9.76
N GLY A 194 -34.97 -17.08 8.89
CA GLY A 194 -33.95 -18.09 9.17
C GLY A 194 -32.54 -17.51 9.24
N ASP A 195 -32.17 -16.60 8.34
CA ASP A 195 -30.89 -15.89 8.38
C ASP A 195 -30.81 -14.93 9.58
N ALA A 196 -31.91 -14.29 9.98
CA ALA A 196 -31.95 -13.37 11.11
C ALA A 196 -31.95 -14.07 12.49
N HIS A 197 -32.63 -15.22 12.63
CA HIS A 197 -32.88 -15.85 13.93
C HIS A 197 -32.37 -17.29 14.06
N MET A 198 -31.99 -17.95 12.95
CA MET A 198 -31.62 -19.38 12.94
C MET A 198 -30.29 -19.66 12.21
N GLU A 199 -29.37 -18.68 12.12
CA GLU A 199 -28.08 -18.81 11.41
C GLU A 199 -27.17 -19.93 11.96
N HIS A 200 -27.47 -20.45 13.17
CA HIS A 200 -26.77 -21.61 13.74
C HIS A 200 -27.05 -22.91 12.95
N LEU A 201 -28.18 -23.00 12.24
CA LEU A 201 -28.49 -24.13 11.37
C LEU A 201 -27.87 -23.90 9.98
N LYS A 202 -27.04 -24.84 9.52
CA LYS A 202 -26.30 -24.75 8.25
C LYS A 202 -27.20 -24.53 7.02
N PHE A 203 -28.46 -24.96 7.09
CA PHE A 203 -29.45 -24.75 6.03
C PHE A 203 -29.71 -23.26 5.77
N PHE A 204 -29.90 -22.46 6.82
CA PHE A 204 -30.17 -21.02 6.71
C PHE A 204 -28.92 -20.18 6.42
N ARG A 205 -27.72 -20.77 6.49
CA ARG A 205 -26.46 -20.08 6.13
C ARG A 205 -26.29 -19.86 4.62
N HIS A 206 -27.10 -20.51 3.79
CA HIS A 206 -26.85 -20.66 2.37
C HIS A 206 -28.08 -20.31 1.50
N ARG A 207 -28.18 -19.03 1.12
CA ARG A 207 -29.29 -18.46 0.30
C ARG A 207 -29.58 -19.23 -1.01
N TYR A 208 -28.60 -19.96 -1.56
CA TYR A 208 -28.75 -20.77 -2.77
C TYR A 208 -29.64 -22.02 -2.62
N GLY A 209 -29.84 -22.51 -1.39
CA GLY A 209 -30.84 -23.57 -1.14
C GLY A 209 -32.27 -23.10 -1.45
N PHE A 210 -32.55 -21.82 -1.25
CA PHE A 210 -33.88 -21.23 -1.44
C PHE A 210 -34.22 -20.95 -2.90
N GLU A 211 -33.23 -20.61 -3.74
CA GLU A 211 -33.47 -20.46 -5.18
C GLU A 211 -33.66 -21.80 -5.89
N ALA A 212 -32.89 -22.82 -5.47
CA ALA A 212 -33.14 -24.20 -5.92
C ALA A 212 -34.51 -24.71 -5.45
N PHE A 213 -34.90 -24.38 -4.20
CA PHE A 213 -36.21 -24.73 -3.66
C PHE A 213 -37.34 -23.98 -4.38
N THR A 214 -37.15 -22.70 -4.73
CA THR A 214 -38.11 -21.92 -5.53
C THR A 214 -38.33 -22.56 -6.89
N LEU A 215 -37.25 -22.90 -7.59
CA LEU A 215 -37.32 -23.57 -8.88
C LEU A 215 -38.04 -24.92 -8.77
N ALA A 216 -37.71 -25.72 -7.75
CA ALA A 216 -38.35 -27.02 -7.51
C ALA A 216 -39.84 -26.88 -7.14
N ALA A 217 -40.18 -25.97 -6.23
CA ALA A 217 -41.54 -25.73 -5.78
C ALA A 217 -42.45 -25.31 -6.96
N LEU A 218 -41.99 -24.36 -7.77
CA LEU A 218 -42.73 -23.91 -8.96
C LEU A 218 -42.86 -25.02 -10.02
N THR A 219 -41.84 -25.87 -10.16
CA THR A 219 -41.89 -27.02 -11.08
C THR A 219 -42.89 -28.08 -10.61
N CYS A 220 -43.08 -28.23 -9.30
CA CYS A 220 -44.01 -29.19 -8.70
C CYS A 220 -45.47 -28.69 -8.65
N LEU A 221 -45.74 -27.42 -8.96
CA LEU A 221 -47.11 -26.91 -9.02
C LEU A 221 -47.90 -27.54 -10.18
N PRO A 222 -49.24 -27.67 -10.06
CA PRO A 222 -50.09 -28.09 -11.17
C PRO A 222 -49.84 -27.21 -12.41
N GLY A 223 -49.53 -27.84 -13.55
CA GLY A 223 -49.15 -27.15 -14.79
C GLY A 223 -47.65 -26.87 -14.97
N GLY A 224 -46.80 -27.28 -14.04
CA GLY A 224 -45.35 -27.06 -14.10
C GLY A 224 -44.96 -25.58 -13.97
N ILE A 225 -43.67 -25.25 -14.04
CA ILE A 225 -43.20 -23.86 -14.02
C ILE A 225 -43.51 -23.17 -15.36
N THR A 226 -44.05 -21.95 -15.31
CA THR A 226 -44.35 -21.19 -16.53
C THR A 226 -43.15 -20.36 -17.00
N PRO A 227 -43.13 -19.91 -18.27
CA PRO A 227 -42.06 -19.05 -18.79
C PRO A 227 -41.84 -17.76 -17.99
N SER A 228 -42.91 -17.09 -17.56
CA SER A 228 -42.84 -15.84 -16.79
C SER A 228 -42.26 -16.06 -15.39
N GLU A 229 -42.60 -17.18 -14.76
CA GLU A 229 -42.08 -17.54 -13.43
C GLU A 229 -40.61 -17.96 -13.49
N LEU A 230 -40.21 -18.75 -14.50
CA LEU A 230 -38.81 -19.12 -14.69
C LEU A 230 -37.94 -17.88 -14.92
N ARG A 231 -38.45 -16.88 -15.64
CA ARG A 231 -37.74 -15.61 -15.87
C ARG A 231 -37.46 -14.86 -14.56
N VAL A 232 -38.43 -14.81 -13.64
CA VAL A 232 -38.22 -14.22 -12.30
C VAL A 232 -37.10 -14.94 -11.57
N VAL A 233 -37.10 -16.28 -11.56
CA VAL A 233 -36.05 -17.09 -10.92
C VAL A 233 -34.67 -16.86 -11.56
N GLN A 234 -34.61 -16.76 -12.89
CA GLN A 234 -33.38 -16.47 -13.63
C GLN A 234 -32.79 -15.11 -13.24
N TYR A 235 -33.63 -14.08 -13.14
CA TYR A 235 -33.18 -12.74 -12.77
C TYR A 235 -32.69 -12.68 -11.33
N ASP A 236 -33.42 -13.30 -10.42
CA ASP A 236 -33.03 -13.42 -9.02
C ASP A 236 -31.64 -14.08 -8.87
N LEU A 237 -31.43 -15.21 -9.56
CA LEU A 237 -30.15 -15.91 -9.54
C LEU A 237 -28.97 -15.05 -10.03
N VAL A 238 -29.17 -14.22 -11.07
CA VAL A 238 -28.15 -13.29 -11.55
C VAL A 238 -27.88 -12.20 -10.52
N ILE A 239 -28.92 -11.59 -9.97
CA ILE A 239 -28.80 -10.51 -8.99
C ILE A 239 -28.11 -11.03 -7.71
N CYS A 240 -28.50 -12.21 -7.23
CA CYS A 240 -27.86 -12.92 -6.11
C CYS A 240 -26.39 -13.28 -6.39
N LEU A 241 -26.05 -13.73 -7.61
CA LEU A 241 -24.67 -14.02 -8.00
C LEU A 241 -23.80 -12.78 -7.90
N PHE A 242 -24.23 -11.67 -8.49
CA PHE A 242 -23.46 -10.42 -8.48
C PHE A 242 -23.39 -9.77 -7.10
N TYR A 243 -24.41 -9.91 -6.25
CA TYR A 243 -24.31 -9.55 -4.83
C TYR A 243 -23.17 -10.31 -4.14
N ARG A 244 -22.99 -11.61 -4.42
CA ARG A 244 -21.90 -12.42 -3.83
C ARG A 244 -20.54 -12.09 -4.41
N VAL A 245 -20.44 -11.89 -5.72
CA VAL A 245 -19.20 -11.45 -6.39
C VAL A 245 -18.75 -10.10 -5.81
N SER A 246 -19.65 -9.13 -5.69
CA SER A 246 -19.33 -7.81 -5.17
C SER A 246 -18.93 -7.83 -3.69
N ASN A 247 -19.60 -8.64 -2.85
CA ASN A 247 -19.16 -8.87 -1.47
C ASN A 247 -17.76 -9.52 -1.40
N LEU A 248 -17.47 -10.50 -2.27
CA LEU A 248 -16.14 -11.13 -2.34
C LEU A 248 -15.07 -10.12 -2.76
N CYS A 249 -15.34 -9.28 -3.77
CA CYS A 249 -14.44 -8.21 -4.19
C CYS A 249 -14.17 -7.21 -3.06
N ILE A 250 -15.20 -6.78 -2.32
CA ILE A 250 -15.06 -5.88 -1.16
C ILE A 250 -14.23 -6.55 -0.07
N ILE A 251 -14.44 -7.84 0.20
CA ILE A 251 -13.65 -8.61 1.18
C ILE A 251 -12.19 -8.73 0.75
N VAL A 252 -11.92 -9.07 -0.51
CA VAL A 252 -10.55 -9.19 -1.05
C VAL A 252 -9.83 -7.84 -1.00
N TYR A 253 -10.54 -6.76 -1.31
CA TYR A 253 -10.03 -5.40 -1.19
C TYR A 253 -9.71 -5.04 0.28
N LYS A 254 -10.67 -5.23 1.21
CA LYS A 254 -10.50 -4.87 2.62
C LYS A 254 -9.54 -5.77 3.40
N SER A 255 -9.35 -7.02 2.98
CA SER A 255 -8.44 -7.98 3.64
C SER A 255 -6.96 -7.78 3.29
N GLY A 256 -6.62 -6.85 2.39
CA GLY A 256 -5.24 -6.65 1.94
C GLY A 256 -4.66 -7.80 1.10
N ALA A 257 -5.50 -8.77 0.70
CA ALA A 257 -5.11 -9.89 -0.15
C ALA A 257 -4.58 -9.44 -1.53
N ALA A 258 -5.17 -8.38 -2.09
CA ALA A 258 -4.66 -7.75 -3.31
C ALA A 258 -3.26 -7.13 -3.12
N GLY A 259 -3.01 -6.53 -1.94
CA GLY A 259 -1.71 -5.96 -1.60
C GLY A 259 -0.63 -7.03 -1.42
N SER A 260 -0.97 -8.17 -0.80
CA SER A 260 -0.05 -9.30 -0.64
C SER A 260 0.23 -10.03 -1.96
N ALA A 261 -0.77 -10.17 -2.84
CA ALA A 261 -0.56 -10.68 -4.20
C ALA A 261 0.31 -9.74 -5.05
N ALA A 262 0.08 -8.43 -4.99
CA ALA A 262 0.91 -7.43 -5.67
C ALA A 262 2.35 -7.41 -5.14
N ALA A 263 2.54 -7.54 -3.81
CA ALA A 263 3.86 -7.64 -3.21
C ALA A 263 4.59 -8.91 -3.66
N ALA A 264 3.91 -10.07 -3.70
CA ALA A 264 4.47 -11.31 -4.22
C ALA A 264 4.85 -11.20 -5.70
N ALA A 265 3.99 -10.57 -6.52
CA ALA A 265 4.27 -10.29 -7.92
C ALA A 265 5.48 -9.35 -8.09
N ALA A 266 5.61 -8.31 -7.27
CA ALA A 266 6.75 -7.40 -7.28
C ALA A 266 8.06 -8.11 -6.91
N VAL A 267 8.06 -8.97 -5.89
CA VAL A 267 9.22 -9.79 -5.52
C VAL A 267 9.60 -10.74 -6.67
N ALA A 268 8.62 -11.38 -7.31
CA ALA A 268 8.84 -12.26 -8.45
C ALA A 268 9.41 -11.50 -9.66
N ALA A 269 8.81 -10.38 -10.03
CA ALA A 269 9.28 -9.51 -11.11
C ALA A 269 10.71 -9.03 -10.86
N ARG A 270 11.01 -8.56 -9.65
CA ARG A 270 12.36 -8.17 -9.23
C ARG A 270 13.36 -9.32 -9.37
N LYS A 271 13.02 -10.53 -8.92
CA LYS A 271 13.88 -11.72 -9.09
C LYS A 271 14.13 -12.03 -10.57
N VAL A 272 13.14 -11.86 -11.44
CA VAL A 272 13.31 -12.02 -12.90
C VAL A 272 14.25 -10.95 -13.45
N CYS A 273 14.04 -9.68 -13.13
CA CYS A 273 14.92 -8.58 -13.57
C CYS A 273 16.38 -8.81 -13.17
N PHE A 274 16.62 -9.29 -11.95
CA PHE A 274 17.98 -9.60 -11.49
C PHE A 274 18.61 -10.81 -12.16
N ARG A 275 17.82 -11.83 -12.50
CA ARG A 275 18.31 -12.96 -13.32
C ARG A 275 18.68 -12.51 -14.72
N VAL A 276 17.85 -11.65 -15.33
CA VAL A 276 18.14 -11.05 -16.64
C VAL A 276 19.40 -10.19 -16.55
N PHE A 277 19.52 -9.34 -15.53
CA PHE A 277 20.73 -8.54 -15.30
C PHE A 277 21.98 -9.41 -15.16
N GLY A 278 21.94 -10.45 -14.31
CA GLY A 278 23.05 -11.39 -14.17
C GLY A 278 23.43 -12.08 -15.48
N ALA A 279 22.43 -12.53 -16.24
CA ALA A 279 22.67 -13.16 -17.54
C ALA A 279 23.32 -12.19 -18.55
N LEU A 280 22.82 -10.95 -18.64
CA LEU A 280 23.36 -9.91 -19.52
C LEU A 280 24.71 -9.38 -19.04
N SER A 281 24.99 -9.42 -17.74
CA SER A 281 26.27 -9.00 -17.18
C SER A 281 27.35 -10.08 -17.24
N GLY A 282 26.98 -11.33 -17.55
CA GLY A 282 27.87 -12.48 -17.50
C GLY A 282 28.21 -12.91 -16.08
N GLN A 283 27.40 -12.50 -15.09
CA GLN A 283 27.63 -12.77 -13.68
C GLN A 283 26.57 -13.72 -13.12
N ARG A 284 26.99 -14.61 -12.22
CA ARG A 284 26.02 -15.35 -11.40
C ARG A 284 25.47 -14.42 -10.33
N LEU A 285 24.20 -14.03 -10.47
CA LEU A 285 23.54 -13.13 -9.52
C LEU A 285 22.43 -13.85 -8.76
N VAL A 286 22.42 -13.72 -7.43
CA VAL A 286 21.41 -14.30 -6.54
C VAL A 286 20.81 -13.24 -5.61
N ASN A 287 19.48 -13.22 -5.52
CA ASN A 287 18.76 -12.46 -4.50
C ASN A 287 18.60 -13.32 -3.23
N VAL A 288 19.22 -12.91 -2.13
CA VAL A 288 19.11 -13.57 -0.82
C VAL A 288 18.05 -12.88 0.03
N THR A 289 16.99 -13.61 0.37
CA THR A 289 15.85 -13.12 1.16
C THR A 289 15.83 -13.64 2.60
N ASN A 290 16.71 -14.58 2.94
CA ASN A 290 16.81 -15.14 4.29
C ASN A 290 17.85 -14.37 5.11
N ALA A 291 17.45 -13.83 6.26
CA ALA A 291 18.30 -13.01 7.12
C ALA A 291 19.56 -13.74 7.65
N GLU A 292 19.47 -15.04 7.95
CA GLU A 292 20.61 -15.84 8.44
C GLU A 292 21.65 -16.00 7.32
N VAL A 293 21.20 -16.32 6.10
CA VAL A 293 22.08 -16.41 4.92
C VAL A 293 22.68 -15.05 4.58
N ALA A 294 21.88 -13.98 4.61
CA ALA A 294 22.36 -12.62 4.38
C ALA A 294 23.45 -12.23 5.38
N THR A 295 23.26 -12.54 6.67
CA THR A 295 24.25 -12.27 7.72
C THR A 295 25.53 -13.07 7.49
N ALA A 296 25.43 -14.33 7.05
CA ALA A 296 26.59 -15.15 6.71
C ALA A 296 27.36 -14.56 5.51
N VAL A 297 26.66 -14.12 4.46
CA VAL A 297 27.27 -13.46 3.30
C VAL A 297 28.00 -12.17 3.71
N LEU A 298 27.36 -11.32 4.53
CA LEU A 298 27.98 -10.08 5.02
C LEU A 298 29.25 -10.34 5.84
N ARG A 299 29.29 -11.44 6.60
CA ARG A 299 30.48 -11.84 7.38
C ARG A 299 31.60 -12.40 6.52
N ALA A 300 31.25 -13.07 5.42
CA ALA A 300 32.21 -13.76 4.56
C ALA A 300 32.82 -12.86 3.48
N SER A 301 32.28 -11.67 3.23
CA SER A 301 32.69 -10.82 2.11
C SER A 301 32.86 -9.35 2.49
N ASP A 302 34.02 -8.80 2.13
CA ASP A 302 34.38 -7.38 2.21
C ASP A 302 34.29 -6.64 0.86
N VAL A 303 33.99 -7.36 -0.22
CA VAL A 303 33.85 -6.85 -1.59
C VAL A 303 32.37 -6.73 -1.96
N LYS A 304 31.97 -5.60 -2.54
CA LYS A 304 30.58 -5.35 -2.99
C LYS A 304 30.31 -5.92 -4.37
N GLY A 305 31.32 -5.91 -5.23
CA GLY A 305 31.25 -6.43 -6.59
C GLY A 305 30.71 -5.42 -7.61
N ASP A 306 30.28 -5.92 -8.75
CA ASP A 306 29.95 -5.12 -9.94
C ASP A 306 28.46 -5.18 -10.26
N ALA A 307 27.65 -4.51 -9.43
CA ALA A 307 26.19 -4.52 -9.51
C ALA A 307 25.57 -3.12 -9.33
N LEU A 308 24.34 -3.01 -8.80
CA LEU A 308 23.59 -1.75 -8.77
C LEU A 308 24.27 -0.71 -7.89
N GLU A 309 24.90 -1.12 -6.80
CA GLU A 309 25.57 -0.18 -5.91
C GLU A 309 26.70 0.56 -6.66
N ARG A 310 27.48 -0.17 -7.47
CA ARG A 310 28.56 0.42 -8.27
C ARG A 310 28.04 1.38 -9.34
N HIS A 311 26.97 1.02 -10.03
CA HIS A 311 26.50 1.75 -11.21
C HIS A 311 25.44 2.82 -10.92
N VAL A 312 24.75 2.73 -9.78
CA VAL A 312 23.66 3.64 -9.39
C VAL A 312 24.04 4.41 -8.13
N ALA A 313 24.39 3.72 -7.05
CA ALA A 313 24.61 4.36 -5.76
C ALA A 313 25.92 5.16 -5.73
N THR A 314 27.04 4.58 -6.17
CA THR A 314 28.35 5.26 -6.17
C THR A 314 28.33 6.59 -6.94
N PRO A 315 27.74 6.68 -8.16
CA PRO A 315 27.60 7.96 -8.84
C PRO A 315 26.67 8.96 -8.13
N ALA A 316 25.61 8.50 -7.46
CA ALA A 316 24.65 9.37 -6.78
C ALA A 316 25.23 10.13 -5.58
N TRP A 317 26.32 9.61 -5.00
CA TRP A 317 27.05 10.25 -3.92
C TRP A 317 27.90 11.45 -4.36
N ARG A 318 28.25 11.53 -5.65
CA ARG A 318 29.12 12.59 -6.19
C ARG A 318 28.61 13.99 -5.77
N PRO A 319 29.52 14.90 -5.39
CA PRO A 319 30.98 14.79 -5.47
C PRO A 319 31.64 13.99 -4.34
N LEU A 320 30.86 13.40 -3.43
CA LEU A 320 31.42 12.57 -2.36
C LEU A 320 31.80 11.18 -2.87
N LEU A 321 32.83 10.61 -2.25
CA LEU A 321 33.14 9.18 -2.29
C LEU A 321 32.57 8.53 -1.04
N SER A 322 31.51 7.74 -1.18
CA SER A 322 30.88 7.08 -0.05
C SER A 322 31.75 5.92 0.44
N LEU A 323 32.22 5.97 1.69
CA LEU A 323 32.95 4.87 2.33
C LEU A 323 32.13 3.57 2.30
N GLU A 324 30.80 3.70 2.31
CA GLU A 324 29.88 2.58 2.20
C GLU A 324 29.85 2.00 0.78
N SER A 325 30.05 2.78 -0.28
CA SER A 325 29.85 2.33 -1.67
C SER A 325 31.14 2.11 -2.47
N VAL A 326 32.27 2.69 -2.06
CA VAL A 326 33.58 2.40 -2.67
C VAL A 326 34.07 1.01 -2.26
N ASP A 327 34.90 0.41 -3.11
CA ASP A 327 35.36 -0.97 -2.94
C ASP A 327 36.89 -1.11 -3.12
N GLY A 328 37.42 -2.28 -2.76
CA GLY A 328 38.80 -2.68 -3.02
C GLY A 328 39.88 -1.77 -2.38
N PRO A 329 40.97 -1.44 -3.11
CA PRO A 329 42.07 -0.65 -2.57
C PRO A 329 41.65 0.74 -2.08
N LEU A 330 40.73 1.41 -2.77
CA LEU A 330 40.24 2.74 -2.38
C LEU A 330 39.47 2.67 -1.06
N TYR A 331 38.58 1.67 -0.90
CA TYR A 331 37.91 1.43 0.37
C TYR A 331 38.91 1.22 1.51
N SER A 332 39.91 0.37 1.28
CA SER A 332 40.95 0.10 2.28
C SER A 332 41.74 1.35 2.67
N ALA A 333 42.06 2.22 1.71
CA ALA A 333 42.73 3.49 1.97
C ALA A 333 41.82 4.45 2.77
N MET A 334 40.59 4.66 2.31
CA MET A 334 39.64 5.53 3.00
C MET A 334 39.32 5.05 4.41
N LEU A 335 39.22 3.73 4.65
CA LEU A 335 38.96 3.19 5.98
C LEU A 335 40.14 3.42 6.94
N ARG A 336 41.38 3.27 6.46
CA ARG A 336 42.57 3.61 7.27
C ARG A 336 42.59 5.09 7.64
N ASP A 337 42.35 5.97 6.66
CA ASP A 337 42.32 7.42 6.89
C ASP A 337 41.15 7.83 7.79
N PHE A 338 39.99 7.18 7.64
CA PHE A 338 38.84 7.35 8.53
C PHE A 338 39.18 6.98 9.98
N HIS A 339 39.95 5.93 10.22
CA HIS A 339 40.42 5.61 11.58
C HIS A 339 41.36 6.66 12.15
N LEU A 340 42.15 7.38 11.33
CA LEU A 340 42.93 8.52 11.80
C LEU A 340 42.02 9.67 12.23
N VAL A 341 40.98 9.97 11.43
CA VAL A 341 39.95 10.95 11.80
C VAL A 341 39.29 10.57 13.11
N MET A 342 38.78 9.33 13.24
CA MET A 342 38.12 8.84 14.45
C MET A 342 38.97 8.97 15.70
N LYS A 343 40.29 8.78 15.60
CA LYS A 343 41.23 8.96 16.72
C LYS A 343 41.42 10.43 17.13
N ALA A 344 41.20 11.36 16.20
CA ALA A 344 41.31 12.80 16.45
C ALA A 344 40.01 13.43 16.96
N LEU A 345 38.89 12.70 16.92
CA LEU A 345 37.60 13.19 17.41
C LEU A 345 37.46 13.04 18.94
N PRO A 346 36.54 13.80 19.57
CA PRO A 346 36.21 13.60 20.97
C PRO A 346 35.68 12.19 21.26
N HIS A 347 35.58 11.83 22.54
CA HIS A 347 35.01 10.54 22.93
C HIS A 347 33.53 10.43 22.51
N GLN A 348 33.11 9.24 22.06
CA GLN A 348 31.78 9.01 21.49
C GLN A 348 30.60 9.37 22.42
N THR A 349 30.81 9.33 23.74
CA THR A 349 29.79 9.72 24.74
C THR A 349 29.44 11.20 24.64
N THR A 350 30.39 12.05 24.25
CA THR A 350 30.21 13.49 24.10
C THR A 350 29.11 13.82 23.09
N LEU A 351 29.01 13.05 22.00
CA LEU A 351 27.95 13.22 21.01
C LEU A 351 26.56 12.99 21.59
N GLY A 352 26.41 11.99 22.46
CA GLY A 352 25.13 11.69 23.11
C GLY A 352 24.68 12.82 24.04
N ASP A 353 25.62 13.46 24.73
CA ASP A 353 25.33 14.60 25.63
C ASP A 353 24.96 15.85 24.84
N ILE A 354 25.71 16.14 23.76
CA ILE A 354 25.37 17.21 22.80
C ILE A 354 23.96 16.98 22.23
N ALA A 355 23.68 15.75 21.77
CA ALA A 355 22.38 15.40 21.20
C ALA A 355 21.23 15.61 22.19
N LYS A 356 21.40 15.18 23.45
CA LYS A 356 20.38 15.38 24.49
C LYS A 356 20.10 16.87 24.72
N ARG A 357 21.15 17.70 24.80
CA ARG A 357 21.03 19.15 24.97
C ARG A 357 20.32 19.79 23.79
N GLN A 358 20.74 19.49 22.55
CA GLN A 358 20.15 20.10 21.37
C GLN A 358 18.70 19.65 21.11
N VAL A 359 18.37 18.39 21.38
CA VAL A 359 16.98 17.90 21.32
C VAL A 359 16.10 18.69 22.28
N ARG A 360 16.57 18.91 23.53
CA ARG A 360 15.82 19.68 24.53
C ARG A 360 15.62 21.13 24.07
N GLN A 361 16.69 21.79 23.64
CA GLN A 361 16.62 23.16 23.15
C GLN A 361 15.60 23.30 22.00
N LEU A 362 15.62 22.37 21.04
CA LEU A 362 14.69 22.37 19.91
C LEU A 362 13.23 22.21 20.35
N LEU A 363 12.95 21.40 21.37
CA LEU A 363 11.61 21.25 21.94
C LEU A 363 11.18 22.50 22.70
N ASP A 364 12.06 23.09 23.51
CA ASP A 364 11.80 24.34 24.23
C ASP A 364 11.48 25.50 23.25
N ASP A 365 12.24 25.59 22.15
CA ASP A 365 12.00 26.57 21.09
C ASP A 365 10.67 26.35 20.38
N ALA A 366 10.30 25.08 20.14
CA ALA A 366 9.04 24.71 19.53
C ALA A 366 7.85 25.10 20.44
N GLU A 367 7.91 24.77 21.73
CA GLU A 367 6.89 25.18 22.70
C GLU A 367 6.79 26.71 22.82
N GLY A 368 7.94 27.40 22.87
CA GLY A 368 7.98 28.85 22.90
C GLY A 368 7.37 29.49 21.64
N ALA A 369 7.52 28.86 20.48
CA ALA A 369 6.85 29.30 19.24
C ALA A 369 5.32 29.12 19.33
N VAL A 370 4.83 27.98 19.83
CA VAL A 370 3.38 27.76 20.05
C VAL A 370 2.81 28.84 20.95
N ARG A 371 3.43 29.09 22.11
CA ARG A 371 2.97 30.12 23.07
C ARG A 371 2.94 31.53 22.46
N ARG A 372 3.89 31.85 21.58
CA ARG A 372 3.92 33.15 20.87
C ARG A 372 2.78 33.28 19.87
N VAL A 373 2.47 32.22 19.13
CA VAL A 373 1.34 32.19 18.18
C VAL A 373 0.02 32.31 18.94
N GLU A 374 -0.16 31.57 20.03
CA GLU A 374 -1.36 31.66 20.88
C GLU A 374 -1.52 33.07 21.48
N ALA A 375 -0.44 33.67 22.00
CA ALA A 375 -0.47 35.04 22.51
C ALA A 375 -0.75 36.08 21.41
N ALA A 376 -0.26 35.87 20.18
CA ALA A 376 -0.57 36.72 19.04
C ALA A 376 -2.03 36.57 18.59
N ALA A 377 -2.57 35.35 18.56
CA ALA A 377 -3.98 35.09 18.26
C ALA A 377 -4.90 35.71 19.32
N ALA A 378 -4.56 35.60 20.60
CA ALA A 378 -5.29 36.26 21.69
C ALA A 378 -5.29 37.79 21.56
N ARG A 379 -4.19 38.39 21.07
CA ARG A 379 -4.09 39.83 20.77
C ARG A 379 -4.83 40.24 19.48
N SER A 380 -4.94 39.34 18.51
CA SER A 380 -5.58 39.58 17.22
C SER A 380 -7.07 39.22 17.16
N ALA A 381 -7.64 38.66 18.25
CA ALA A 381 -9.07 38.37 18.38
C ALA A 381 -9.98 39.62 18.31
N THR A 382 -9.42 40.82 18.12
CA THR A 382 -10.12 42.08 17.81
C THR A 382 -10.31 42.34 16.31
N VAL A 383 -9.64 41.63 15.39
CA VAL A 383 -9.86 41.74 13.93
C VAL A 383 -9.61 40.37 13.27
N GLY A 384 -10.67 39.77 12.72
CA GLY A 384 -10.67 38.43 12.14
C GLY A 384 -9.74 38.25 10.94
N GLY A 385 -8.57 37.65 11.18
CA GLY A 385 -7.66 37.13 10.15
C GLY A 385 -7.27 35.68 10.44
N PRO A 386 -6.91 34.88 9.42
CA PRO A 386 -6.59 33.46 9.58
C PRO A 386 -5.35 33.27 10.46
N ALA A 387 -5.46 32.39 11.46
CA ALA A 387 -4.35 32.04 12.36
C ALA A 387 -3.22 31.32 11.58
N ALA A 388 -2.01 31.85 11.64
CA ALA A 388 -0.82 31.19 11.14
C ALA A 388 -0.47 29.99 12.05
N THR A 389 -0.75 28.77 11.59
CA THR A 389 -0.63 27.52 12.37
C THR A 389 0.75 26.84 12.31
N ASP A 390 1.79 27.53 11.83
CA ASP A 390 3.10 26.91 11.57
C ASP A 390 4.20 27.13 12.61
N GLY A 391 3.88 27.80 13.72
CA GLY A 391 4.81 27.93 14.83
C GLY A 391 4.87 26.64 15.66
N GLY A 392 6.07 26.07 15.82
CA GLY A 392 6.34 25.08 16.86
C GLY A 392 6.24 23.61 16.47
N VAL A 393 6.44 23.27 15.19
CA VAL A 393 6.52 21.87 14.74
C VAL A 393 7.98 21.48 14.52
N VAL A 394 8.38 20.34 15.08
CA VAL A 394 9.66 19.67 14.80
C VAL A 394 9.45 18.72 13.61
N ASP A 395 9.67 19.24 12.41
CA ASP A 395 9.44 18.57 11.13
C ASP A 395 10.70 17.88 10.57
N ALA A 396 10.60 17.28 9.38
CA ALA A 396 11.73 16.60 8.74
C ALA A 396 12.95 17.51 8.51
N HIS A 397 12.71 18.80 8.23
CA HIS A 397 13.78 19.79 8.06
C HIS A 397 14.50 20.05 9.38
N SER A 398 13.73 20.20 10.46
CA SER A 398 14.23 20.38 11.83
C SER A 398 15.07 19.19 12.28
N ILE A 399 14.66 17.96 11.97
CA ILE A 399 15.43 16.75 12.28
C ILE A 399 16.74 16.67 11.47
N ALA A 400 16.71 17.02 10.18
CA ALA A 400 17.93 17.06 9.36
C ALA A 400 18.93 18.10 9.89
N ARG A 401 18.43 19.30 10.23
CA ARG A 401 19.23 20.37 10.85
C ARG A 401 19.79 19.94 12.19
N LEU A 402 18.97 19.38 13.09
CA LEU A 402 19.40 18.87 14.39
C LEU A 402 20.56 17.88 14.23
N SER A 403 20.43 16.90 13.33
CA SER A 403 21.49 15.94 13.09
C SER A 403 22.79 16.63 12.68
N LEU A 404 22.74 17.58 11.74
CA LEU A 404 23.92 18.30 11.31
C LEU A 404 24.52 19.15 12.43
N SER A 405 23.70 19.87 13.19
CA SER A 405 24.14 20.69 14.33
C SER A 405 24.85 19.86 15.39
N VAL A 406 24.31 18.70 15.75
CA VAL A 406 24.93 17.80 16.74
C VAL A 406 26.30 17.32 16.26
N PHE A 407 26.43 16.91 15.00
CA PHE A 407 27.71 16.43 14.46
C PHE A 407 28.71 17.56 14.22
N ILE A 408 28.27 18.76 13.82
CA ILE A 408 29.16 19.93 13.69
C ILE A 408 29.74 20.32 15.05
N GLU A 409 28.89 20.37 16.07
CA GLU A 409 29.34 20.68 17.42
C GLU A 409 30.28 19.59 17.95
N TYR A 410 29.95 18.32 17.73
CA TYR A 410 30.78 17.20 18.14
C TYR A 410 32.16 17.19 17.45
N ILE A 411 32.23 17.47 16.16
CA ILE A 411 33.48 17.37 15.38
C ILE A 411 34.33 18.62 15.52
N PHE A 412 33.69 19.79 15.45
CA PHE A 412 34.37 21.07 15.31
C PHE A 412 34.25 21.98 16.55
N GLY A 413 33.44 21.60 17.55
CA GLY A 413 33.19 22.42 18.73
C GLY A 413 32.47 23.73 18.43
N ARG A 414 31.72 23.79 17.33
CA ARG A 414 31.02 24.99 16.87
C ARG A 414 29.51 24.86 16.99
N GLU A 415 28.87 25.92 17.46
CA GLU A 415 27.42 26.05 17.41
C GLU A 415 26.93 26.26 15.97
N TRP A 416 25.63 26.08 15.74
CA TRP A 416 25.08 26.25 14.40
C TRP A 416 25.12 27.70 13.93
N GLU A 417 25.65 27.94 12.73
CA GLU A 417 25.76 29.25 12.10
C GLU A 417 24.95 29.32 10.80
N PRO A 418 24.45 30.50 10.38
CA PRO A 418 23.77 30.66 9.09
C PRO A 418 24.60 30.20 7.88
N ALA A 419 25.93 30.21 7.99
CA ALA A 419 26.82 29.69 6.96
C ALA A 419 26.69 28.17 6.74
N PHE A 420 26.07 27.43 7.67
CA PHE A 420 25.92 25.97 7.61
C PHE A 420 24.59 25.52 6.98
N GLU A 421 23.64 26.43 6.73
CA GLU A 421 22.37 26.12 6.05
C GLU A 421 22.51 25.37 4.72
N PRO A 422 23.53 25.65 3.87
CA PRO A 422 23.75 24.89 2.65
C PRO A 422 23.89 23.38 2.87
N LEU A 423 24.35 22.93 4.05
CA LEU A 423 24.45 21.51 4.39
C LEU A 423 23.07 20.84 4.48
N VAL A 424 22.08 21.54 5.05
CA VAL A 424 20.71 21.03 5.16
C VAL A 424 20.12 20.89 3.76
N ALA A 425 20.20 21.94 2.94
CA ALA A 425 19.69 21.94 1.58
C ALA A 425 20.35 20.85 0.72
N ALA A 426 21.68 20.72 0.79
CA ALA A 426 22.41 19.69 0.05
C ALA A 426 22.06 18.27 0.50
N SER A 427 21.76 18.05 1.79
CA SER A 427 21.33 16.73 2.28
C SER A 427 20.10 16.19 1.53
N TRP A 428 19.13 17.06 1.22
CA TRP A 428 17.95 16.71 0.43
C TRP A 428 18.27 16.36 -1.03
N GLU A 429 19.27 17.04 -1.59
CA GLU A 429 19.73 16.79 -2.95
C GLU A 429 20.45 15.44 -3.06
N TRP A 430 21.23 15.05 -2.06
CA TRP A 430 21.75 13.68 -1.97
C TRP A 430 20.63 12.64 -1.81
N ARG A 431 19.63 12.86 -0.94
CA ARG A 431 18.47 11.94 -0.81
C ARG A 431 17.78 11.71 -2.14
N LYS A 432 17.50 12.79 -2.86
CA LYS A 432 16.81 12.77 -4.16
C LYS A 432 17.54 11.92 -5.20
N GLU A 433 18.86 12.04 -5.28
CA GLU A 433 19.66 11.32 -6.27
C GLU A 433 19.94 9.87 -5.84
N ILE A 434 20.24 9.62 -4.56
CA ILE A 434 20.47 8.27 -4.01
C ILE A 434 19.21 7.42 -4.11
N ALA A 435 18.03 8.00 -3.82
CA ALA A 435 16.75 7.33 -3.98
C ALA A 435 16.29 7.25 -5.44
N VAL A 436 17.09 7.73 -6.39
CA VAL A 436 16.80 7.76 -7.83
C VAL A 436 15.46 8.43 -8.15
N ARG A 437 15.15 9.52 -7.44
CA ARG A 437 13.94 10.33 -7.59
C ARG A 437 14.14 11.51 -8.54
N GLY A 438 15.39 11.94 -8.72
CA GLY A 438 15.69 13.00 -9.66
C GLY A 438 17.16 13.38 -9.63
N ARG A 439 17.55 14.25 -10.57
CA ARG A 439 18.90 14.81 -10.61
C ARG A 439 19.08 15.84 -9.50
N ALA A 440 20.18 15.74 -8.76
CA ALA A 440 20.56 16.72 -7.75
C ALA A 440 21.02 18.05 -8.36
N ASP A 441 20.88 19.12 -7.58
CA ASP A 441 21.53 20.41 -7.79
C ASP A 441 23.01 20.32 -7.36
N ALA A 442 23.89 20.29 -8.37
CA ALA A 442 25.33 20.23 -8.16
C ALA A 442 25.88 21.48 -7.45
N GLY A 443 25.25 22.65 -7.65
CA GLY A 443 25.64 23.89 -7.00
C GLY A 443 25.42 23.86 -5.49
N LEU A 444 24.31 23.26 -5.02
CA LEU A 444 24.07 23.04 -3.59
C LEU A 444 25.06 22.05 -2.99
N LYS A 445 25.32 20.92 -3.66
CA LYS A 445 26.34 19.95 -3.21
C LYS A 445 27.74 20.58 -3.13
N ARG A 446 28.10 21.43 -4.11
CA ARG A 446 29.37 22.17 -4.13
C ARG A 446 29.48 23.16 -2.96
N LYS A 447 28.41 23.92 -2.67
CA LYS A 447 28.37 24.82 -1.50
C LYS A 447 28.54 24.05 -0.19
N ALA A 448 27.96 22.87 -0.05
CA ALA A 448 28.16 22.02 1.12
C ALA A 448 29.62 21.57 1.28
N VAL A 449 30.29 21.18 0.17
CA VAL A 449 31.72 20.86 0.19
C VAL A 449 32.55 22.08 0.58
N ASP A 450 32.25 23.26 0.02
CA ASP A 450 32.93 24.51 0.33
C ASP A 450 32.83 24.88 1.81
N VAL A 451 31.64 24.77 2.42
CA VAL A 451 31.43 24.98 3.85
C VAL A 451 32.31 24.04 4.68
N VAL A 452 32.35 22.74 4.34
CA VAL A 452 33.15 21.79 5.13
C VAL A 452 34.64 22.01 4.96
N VAL A 453 35.12 22.19 3.72
CA VAL A 453 36.56 22.32 3.45
C VAL A 453 37.09 23.69 3.87
N ASN A 454 36.47 24.76 3.38
CA ASN A 454 37.03 26.11 3.49
C ASN A 454 36.63 26.84 4.78
N ASN A 455 35.53 26.44 5.43
CA ASN A 455 35.12 27.03 6.71
C ASN A 455 35.43 26.09 7.89
N LEU A 456 34.87 24.87 7.92
CA LEU A 456 34.99 24.00 9.08
C LEU A 456 36.38 23.37 9.24
N LEU A 457 36.90 22.70 8.21
CA LEU A 457 38.18 21.97 8.29
C LEU A 457 39.39 22.90 8.41
N LYS A 458 39.48 23.94 7.56
CA LYS A 458 40.54 24.96 7.68
C LYS A 458 40.54 25.67 9.03
N GLY A 459 39.36 25.85 9.62
CA GLY A 459 39.19 26.46 10.93
C GLY A 459 39.49 25.54 12.12
N HIS A 460 39.77 24.24 11.90
CA HIS A 460 39.95 23.26 12.98
C HIS A 460 41.36 22.65 12.98
N PRO A 461 42.32 23.21 13.75
CA PRO A 461 43.73 22.84 13.69
C PRO A 461 44.00 21.35 13.85
N GLY A 462 43.31 20.68 14.78
CA GLY A 462 43.52 19.25 15.05
C GLY A 462 43.19 18.35 13.86
N LEU A 463 42.16 18.70 13.08
CA LEU A 463 41.77 17.92 11.89
C LEU A 463 42.55 18.40 10.66
N TRP A 464 42.79 19.71 10.54
CA TRP A 464 43.61 20.26 9.46
C TRP A 464 45.01 19.65 9.45
N ASN A 465 45.64 19.46 10.62
CA ASN A 465 46.96 18.87 10.73
C ASN A 465 47.06 17.41 10.26
N LEU A 466 45.95 16.68 10.13
CA LEU A 466 45.99 15.29 9.64
C LEU A 466 46.34 15.21 8.15
N PHE A 467 45.73 16.09 7.33
CA PHE A 467 45.81 15.98 5.87
C PHE A 467 46.08 17.32 5.15
N GLY A 468 46.01 18.46 5.84
CA GLY A 468 46.26 19.79 5.29
C GLY A 468 45.45 20.08 4.04
N ASP A 469 46.10 20.56 2.99
CA ASP A 469 45.46 20.88 1.71
C ASP A 469 44.81 19.68 1.02
N LEU A 470 45.17 18.44 1.38
CA LEU A 470 44.54 17.24 0.84
C LEU A 470 43.04 17.16 1.20
N TRP A 471 42.59 17.85 2.26
CA TRP A 471 41.16 17.99 2.58
C TRP A 471 40.32 18.54 1.43
N ALA A 472 40.92 19.28 0.48
CA ALA A 472 40.22 19.77 -0.70
C ALA A 472 39.90 18.67 -1.74
N GLN A 473 40.49 17.48 -1.62
CA GLN A 473 40.27 16.38 -2.56
C GLN A 473 39.08 15.50 -2.14
N PRO A 474 38.34 14.92 -3.11
CA PRO A 474 37.14 14.11 -2.84
C PRO A 474 37.30 13.01 -1.82
N ARG A 475 38.43 12.28 -1.85
CA ARG A 475 38.68 11.21 -0.89
C ARG A 475 38.63 11.71 0.55
N TYR A 476 39.27 12.84 0.83
CA TYR A 476 39.49 13.31 2.20
C TYR A 476 38.26 14.01 2.75
N TYR A 477 37.67 15.02 2.07
CA TYR A 477 36.46 15.66 2.63
C TYR A 477 35.31 14.66 2.80
N SER A 478 35.28 13.58 2.02
CA SER A 478 34.25 12.54 2.15
C SER A 478 34.35 11.77 3.46
N LEU A 479 35.54 11.72 4.10
CA LEU A 479 35.74 11.14 5.43
C LEU A 479 34.97 11.90 6.52
N ILE A 480 34.60 13.16 6.26
CA ILE A 480 33.75 13.97 7.14
C ILE A 480 32.31 14.01 6.62
N LEU A 481 32.15 14.44 5.37
CA LEU A 481 30.83 14.71 4.78
C LEU A 481 29.93 13.50 4.76
N GLN A 482 30.41 12.32 4.32
CA GLN A 482 29.54 11.17 4.20
C GLN A 482 29.17 10.54 5.56
N PRO A 483 30.12 10.14 6.44
CA PRO A 483 29.78 9.37 7.64
C PRO A 483 29.19 10.20 8.78
N PHE A 484 29.51 11.50 8.87
CA PHE A 484 29.07 12.33 10.00
C PHE A 484 28.01 13.37 9.67
N LEU A 485 27.97 13.87 8.43
CA LEU A 485 27.06 14.96 8.08
C LEU A 485 25.88 14.45 7.23
N VAL A 486 26.16 14.01 6.01
CA VAL A 486 25.13 13.64 5.04
C VAL A 486 24.41 12.37 5.44
N SER A 487 25.11 11.27 5.75
CA SER A 487 24.42 10.01 6.09
C SER A 487 23.60 10.12 7.38
N PRO A 488 24.10 10.69 8.49
CA PRO A 488 23.27 10.87 9.67
C PRO A 488 22.08 11.79 9.43
N ALA A 489 22.26 12.89 8.69
CA ALA A 489 21.14 13.77 8.33
C ALA A 489 20.02 12.97 7.63
N ILE A 490 20.35 12.08 6.69
CA ILE A 490 19.39 11.19 6.02
C ILE A 490 18.79 10.18 6.99
N ASN A 491 19.65 9.39 7.62
CA ASN A 491 19.28 8.20 8.36
C ASN A 491 18.48 8.51 9.63
N VAL A 492 18.82 9.58 10.34
CA VAL A 492 18.10 10.00 11.55
C VAL A 492 16.67 10.44 11.20
N GLY A 493 16.48 11.11 10.07
CA GLY A 493 15.15 11.47 9.56
C GLY A 493 14.29 10.25 9.27
N ASP A 494 14.83 9.30 8.49
CA ASP A 494 14.12 8.06 8.13
C ASP A 494 13.68 7.27 9.39
N VAL A 495 14.57 7.14 10.37
CA VAL A 495 14.28 6.43 11.63
C VAL A 495 13.32 7.23 12.52
N ALA A 496 13.44 8.56 12.59
CA ALA A 496 12.52 9.41 13.34
C ALA A 496 11.07 9.27 12.86
N VAL A 497 10.86 9.18 11.54
CA VAL A 497 9.54 8.88 10.96
C VAL A 497 9.02 7.52 11.45
N ALA A 498 9.87 6.50 11.50
CA ALA A 498 9.50 5.18 12.03
C ALA A 498 9.06 5.27 13.50
N MET A 499 9.83 6.00 14.33
CA MET A 499 9.53 6.16 15.76
C MET A 499 8.24 6.96 15.98
N CYS A 500 7.99 8.01 15.20
CA CYS A 500 6.75 8.79 15.27
C CYS A 500 5.53 7.93 14.89
N THR A 501 5.63 7.20 13.77
CA THR A 501 4.53 6.38 13.26
C THR A 501 4.26 5.15 14.15
N HIS A 502 5.30 4.63 14.81
CA HIS A 502 5.24 3.41 15.61
C HIS A 502 5.93 3.59 16.97
N PRO A 503 5.36 4.42 17.88
CA PRO A 503 6.01 4.82 19.12
C PRO A 503 6.21 3.68 20.12
N HIS A 504 5.52 2.54 19.92
CA HIS A 504 5.65 1.35 20.75
C HIS A 504 6.83 0.45 20.38
N LEU A 505 7.48 0.70 19.24
CA LEU A 505 8.64 -0.10 18.82
C LEU A 505 9.89 0.28 19.60
N SER A 506 10.73 -0.73 19.86
CA SER A 506 12.10 -0.46 20.28
C SER A 506 12.85 0.32 19.19
N LEU A 507 13.89 1.06 19.58
CA LEU A 507 14.73 1.82 18.64
C LEU A 507 15.24 0.93 17.51
N GLU A 508 15.74 -0.26 17.85
CA GLU A 508 16.29 -1.18 16.87
C GLU A 508 15.22 -1.74 15.92
N ALA A 509 13.99 -1.95 16.40
CA ALA A 509 12.87 -2.35 15.54
C ALA A 509 12.45 -1.21 14.60
N ALA A 510 12.39 0.03 15.09
CA ALA A 510 12.12 1.22 14.29
C ALA A 510 13.19 1.41 13.20
N MET A 511 14.46 1.22 13.54
CA MET A 511 15.57 1.24 12.58
C MET A 511 15.42 0.18 11.48
N ARG A 512 15.03 -1.06 11.81
CA ARG A 512 14.82 -2.11 10.78
C ARG A 512 13.63 -1.80 9.88
N GLN A 513 12.61 -1.14 10.42
CA GLN A 513 11.42 -0.80 9.67
C GLN A 513 11.69 0.27 8.61
N MET A 514 12.49 1.28 8.92
CA MET A 514 12.88 2.35 8.01
C MET A 514 14.39 2.31 7.76
N HIS A 515 14.92 1.11 7.49
CA HIS A 515 16.36 0.95 7.42
C HIS A 515 16.95 1.86 6.34
N PRO A 516 17.94 2.71 6.66
CA PRO A 516 18.41 3.73 5.73
C PRO A 516 19.09 3.18 4.48
N PHE A 517 19.58 1.95 4.55
CA PHE A 517 20.11 1.20 3.41
C PHE A 517 19.12 0.10 2.99
N PRO A 518 18.31 0.31 1.94
CA PRO A 518 17.31 -0.67 1.54
C PRO A 518 17.91 -1.91 0.87
N ILE A 519 19.16 -1.81 0.38
CA ILE A 519 19.86 -2.84 -0.39
C ILE A 519 21.26 -3.04 0.17
N PHE A 520 21.68 -4.31 0.28
CA PHE A 520 23.07 -4.70 0.48
C PHE A 520 23.54 -5.55 -0.71
N GLU A 521 24.77 -5.34 -1.17
CA GLU A 521 25.38 -6.12 -2.25
C GLU A 521 26.74 -6.67 -1.81
N ARG A 522 27.05 -7.90 -2.19
CA ARG A 522 28.35 -8.55 -1.93
C ARG A 522 28.77 -9.44 -3.09
N TRP A 523 30.07 -9.44 -3.40
CA TRP A 523 30.69 -10.47 -4.21
C TRP A 523 31.23 -11.58 -3.31
N VAL A 524 30.83 -12.81 -3.59
CA VAL A 524 31.21 -13.98 -2.79
C VAL A 524 32.33 -14.73 -3.50
N GLU A 525 33.53 -14.68 -2.93
CA GLU A 525 34.71 -15.37 -3.46
C GLU A 525 34.71 -16.85 -3.10
N ASP A 526 34.37 -17.19 -1.85
CA ASP A 526 34.31 -18.56 -1.34
C ASP A 526 32.88 -19.04 -1.06
N ASP A 527 32.65 -20.35 -1.07
CA ASP A 527 31.34 -20.93 -0.73
C ASP A 527 30.89 -20.48 0.68
N VAL A 528 29.71 -19.86 0.79
CA VAL A 528 29.11 -19.46 2.06
C VAL A 528 28.26 -20.62 2.58
N VAL A 529 28.70 -21.20 3.70
CA VAL A 529 28.05 -22.35 4.33
C VAL A 529 27.17 -21.90 5.51
N VAL A 530 25.91 -22.31 5.51
CA VAL A 530 24.96 -22.10 6.61
C VAL A 530 24.42 -23.46 7.06
N ARG A 531 24.59 -23.78 8.34
CA ARG A 531 24.16 -25.07 8.94
C ARG A 531 24.69 -26.30 8.18
N GLY A 532 25.97 -26.26 7.82
CA GLY A 532 26.65 -27.36 7.12
C GLY A 532 26.26 -27.53 5.64
N LYS A 533 25.49 -26.61 5.06
CA LYS A 533 25.11 -26.63 3.64
C LYS A 533 25.59 -25.37 2.94
N VAL A 534 26.11 -25.50 1.72
CA VAL A 534 26.45 -24.36 0.87
C VAL A 534 25.17 -23.59 0.54
N ALA A 535 25.03 -22.39 1.10
CA ALA A 535 23.89 -21.50 0.90
C ALA A 535 24.09 -20.59 -0.30
N VAL A 536 25.33 -20.14 -0.53
CA VAL A 536 25.73 -19.36 -1.71
C VAL A 536 27.08 -19.90 -2.19
N LYS A 537 27.22 -20.10 -3.51
CA LYS A 537 28.47 -20.60 -4.10
C LYS A 537 29.49 -19.47 -4.32
N ALA A 538 30.77 -19.83 -4.33
CA ALA A 538 31.86 -19.03 -4.87
C ALA A 538 31.55 -18.47 -6.27
N GLY A 539 32.10 -17.28 -6.55
CA GLY A 539 31.91 -16.55 -7.80
C GLY A 539 30.49 -16.04 -8.01
N THR A 540 29.81 -15.61 -6.94
CA THR A 540 28.41 -15.16 -6.99
C THR A 540 28.27 -13.72 -6.53
N GLN A 541 27.60 -12.89 -7.34
CA GLN A 541 27.08 -11.58 -6.93
C GLN A 541 25.80 -11.78 -6.12
N VAL A 542 25.78 -11.32 -4.88
CA VAL A 542 24.63 -11.40 -3.97
C VAL A 542 24.00 -10.02 -3.83
N ILE A 543 22.68 -9.97 -3.95
CA ILE A 543 21.87 -8.78 -3.66
C ILE A 543 20.86 -9.13 -2.56
N MET A 544 20.66 -8.22 -1.63
CA MET A 544 19.88 -8.42 -0.41
C MET A 544 19.01 -7.20 -0.17
N PHE A 545 17.68 -7.37 -0.18
CA PHE A 545 16.75 -6.29 0.16
C PHE A 545 16.36 -6.40 1.63
N THR A 546 16.57 -5.33 2.40
CA THR A 546 16.23 -5.34 3.83
C THR A 546 14.73 -5.51 4.08
N ALA A 547 13.89 -5.17 3.09
CA ALA A 547 12.45 -5.40 3.14
C ALA A 547 12.08 -6.90 3.07
N ASP A 548 12.91 -7.71 2.42
CA ASP A 548 12.66 -9.15 2.26
C ASP A 548 12.95 -9.92 3.56
N PHE A 549 13.66 -9.31 4.51
CA PHE A 549 14.01 -9.93 5.79
C PHE A 549 12.88 -9.91 6.81
N ARG A 550 11.78 -9.19 6.56
CA ARG A 550 10.66 -9.04 7.51
C ARG A 550 10.07 -10.38 7.95
N GLU A 551 10.00 -11.34 7.04
CA GLU A 551 9.44 -12.68 7.27
C GLU A 551 10.47 -13.69 7.80
N SER A 552 11.73 -13.28 7.96
CA SER A 552 12.77 -14.16 8.48
C SER A 552 12.64 -14.36 9.99
N LYS A 553 12.76 -15.62 10.44
CA LYS A 553 12.83 -15.95 11.88
C LYS A 553 14.07 -15.39 12.55
N ALA A 554 15.17 -15.29 11.80
CA ALA A 554 16.41 -14.69 12.28
C ALA A 554 16.33 -13.17 12.18
N VAL A 555 16.73 -12.49 13.25
CA VAL A 555 16.86 -11.04 13.26
C VAL A 555 18.18 -10.66 12.60
N TRP A 556 18.11 -9.83 11.56
CA TRP A 556 19.30 -9.36 10.86
C TRP A 556 19.93 -8.14 11.58
N PRO A 557 21.25 -7.95 11.47
CA PRO A 557 21.97 -6.90 12.19
C PRO A 557 21.76 -5.53 11.53
N ALA A 558 21.13 -4.59 12.24
CA ALA A 558 20.76 -3.27 11.72
C ALA A 558 21.96 -2.37 11.36
N PHE A 559 23.17 -2.70 11.82
CA PHE A 559 24.40 -2.00 11.46
C PHE A 559 25.30 -2.83 10.53
N GLY A 560 24.73 -3.85 9.87
CA GLY A 560 25.48 -4.79 9.05
C GLY A 560 26.30 -5.78 9.90
N ALA A 561 27.09 -6.61 9.21
CA ALA A 561 27.98 -7.58 9.85
C ALA A 561 29.25 -7.75 9.01
N GLY A 562 30.27 -8.34 9.63
CA GLY A 562 31.53 -8.64 8.95
C GLY A 562 32.46 -7.43 8.81
N PRO A 563 33.42 -7.50 7.87
CA PRO A 563 34.45 -6.48 7.67
C PRO A 563 33.91 -5.09 7.35
N ARG A 564 32.69 -5.01 6.80
CA ARG A 564 32.01 -3.76 6.44
C ARG A 564 30.85 -3.41 7.37
N ALA A 565 30.86 -3.89 8.61
CA ALA A 565 29.90 -3.42 9.61
C ALA A 565 30.09 -1.91 9.84
N CYS A 566 29.00 -1.20 10.14
CA CYS A 566 29.01 0.25 10.27
C CYS A 566 29.95 0.69 11.41
N ALA A 567 31.04 1.37 11.05
CA ALA A 567 32.00 1.92 12.02
C ALA A 567 31.40 3.02 12.91
N GLY A 568 30.30 3.65 12.47
CA GLY A 568 29.61 4.73 13.19
C GLY A 568 28.53 4.27 14.17
N THR A 569 28.41 2.96 14.45
CA THR A 569 27.32 2.38 15.27
C THR A 569 27.14 3.10 16.62
N SER A 570 28.22 3.26 17.38
CA SER A 570 28.16 3.87 18.72
C SER A 570 27.79 5.36 18.68
N LEU A 571 28.23 6.09 17.66
CA LEU A 571 27.91 7.50 17.46
C LEU A 571 26.44 7.68 17.09
N ALA A 572 25.94 6.90 16.12
CA ALA A 572 24.55 6.99 15.67
C ALA A 572 23.55 6.73 16.80
N LEU A 573 23.85 5.75 17.68
CA LEU A 573 22.98 5.39 18.80
C LEU A 573 22.79 6.53 19.79
N GLY A 574 23.81 7.35 20.07
CA GLY A 574 23.68 8.48 21.00
C GLY A 574 22.62 9.49 20.57
N LEU A 575 22.65 9.90 19.31
CA LEU A 575 21.66 10.82 18.73
C LEU A 575 20.27 10.18 18.63
N LEU A 576 20.19 8.95 18.13
CA LEU A 576 18.90 8.26 17.98
C LEU A 576 18.22 8.01 19.33
N GLN A 577 18.98 7.68 20.38
CA GLN A 577 18.47 7.52 21.75
C GLN A 577 17.97 8.86 22.32
N ALA A 578 18.67 9.97 22.04
CA ALA A 578 18.23 11.29 22.48
C ALA A 578 16.89 11.68 21.83
N VAL A 579 16.74 11.44 20.51
CA VAL A 579 15.47 11.64 19.80
C VAL A 579 14.37 10.74 20.37
N GLN A 580 14.64 9.43 20.52
CA GLN A 580 13.65 8.48 21.01
C GLN A 580 13.12 8.85 22.40
N SER A 581 14.03 9.17 23.33
CA SER A 581 13.68 9.38 24.74
C SER A 581 13.00 10.72 25.03
N GLN A 582 13.20 11.75 24.19
CA GLN A 582 12.70 13.10 24.45
C GLN A 582 11.64 13.57 23.46
N MET A 583 11.64 13.09 22.21
CA MET A 583 10.70 13.57 21.18
C MET A 583 9.52 12.63 20.95
N VAL A 584 9.68 11.31 21.12
CA VAL A 584 8.60 10.36 20.85
C VAL A 584 7.45 10.58 21.83
N GLY A 585 6.25 10.83 21.30
CA GLY A 585 5.07 11.16 22.08
C GLY A 585 4.90 12.66 22.39
N HIS A 586 5.87 13.49 22.02
CA HIS A 586 5.77 14.94 22.15
C HIS A 586 4.86 15.55 21.06
N ALA A 587 4.00 16.51 21.42
CA ALA A 587 3.01 17.07 20.49
C ALA A 587 3.62 17.80 19.28
N ALA A 588 4.80 18.41 19.47
CA ALA A 588 5.53 19.08 18.41
C ALA A 588 6.24 18.12 17.42
N PHE A 589 6.42 16.84 17.77
CA PHE A 589 7.23 15.91 16.98
C PHE A 589 6.44 15.37 15.78
N ALA A 590 6.72 15.90 14.60
CA ALA A 590 6.06 15.52 13.35
C ALA A 590 7.08 15.32 12.20
N PRO A 591 8.04 14.38 12.35
CA PRO A 591 9.12 14.18 11.40
C PRO A 591 8.65 13.74 10.01
N GLU A 592 7.42 13.23 9.87
CA GLU A 592 6.81 12.91 8.57
C GLU A 592 6.49 14.15 7.73
N ARG A 593 6.31 15.31 8.37
CA ARG A 593 5.99 16.55 7.70
C ARG A 593 7.19 17.03 6.88
N GLY A 594 7.01 17.12 5.57
CA GLY A 594 8.08 17.50 4.64
C GLY A 594 9.11 16.41 4.37
N HIS A 595 8.91 15.18 4.87
CA HIS A 595 9.82 14.06 4.64
C HIS A 595 9.71 13.52 3.20
N LYS A 596 10.69 13.86 2.35
CA LYS A 596 10.70 13.53 0.92
C LYS A 596 11.89 12.65 0.53
N TYR A 597 11.70 11.90 -0.55
CA TYR A 597 12.68 11.10 -1.31
C TYR A 597 13.22 9.84 -0.62
N SER A 598 13.64 9.90 0.65
CA SER A 598 14.17 8.76 1.41
C SER A 598 13.12 8.12 2.33
N GLY A 599 13.46 7.00 2.97
CA GLY A 599 12.58 6.26 3.86
C GLY A 599 11.46 5.48 3.17
N ARG A 600 11.07 4.34 3.76
CA ARG A 600 10.02 3.47 3.20
C ARG A 600 8.62 4.08 3.20
N ASN A 601 8.39 5.14 3.98
CA ASN A 601 7.14 5.91 3.92
C ASN A 601 6.93 6.57 2.54
N ASN A 602 7.97 6.63 1.71
CA ASN A 602 7.93 7.17 0.35
C ASN A 602 7.94 6.09 -0.75
N ASP A 603 8.07 4.79 -0.44
CA ASP A 603 8.19 3.70 -1.44
C ASP A 603 6.96 3.56 -2.36
N GLY A 604 5.79 4.03 -1.92
CA GLY A 604 4.55 4.07 -2.72
C GLY A 604 4.22 5.42 -3.35
N ASN A 605 4.96 6.47 -3.01
CA ASN A 605 4.67 7.85 -3.42
C ASN A 605 5.64 8.26 -4.52
N THR A 606 5.38 7.83 -5.75
CA THR A 606 6.25 8.14 -6.91
C THR A 606 5.52 8.98 -7.93
N THR A 607 6.06 10.15 -8.25
CA THR A 607 5.49 10.99 -9.32
C THR A 607 5.85 10.42 -10.70
N PRO A 608 5.07 10.69 -11.77
CA PRO A 608 5.43 10.24 -13.12
C PRO A 608 6.83 10.68 -13.58
N ARG A 609 7.27 11.87 -13.15
CA ARG A 609 8.61 12.39 -13.42
C ARG A 609 9.70 11.58 -12.71
N GLU A 610 9.48 11.20 -11.45
CA GLU A 610 10.38 10.33 -10.70
C GLU A 610 10.44 8.93 -11.32
N ALA A 611 9.29 8.35 -11.69
CA ALA A 611 9.23 7.05 -12.35
C ALA A 611 10.00 7.05 -13.67
N TRP A 612 9.84 8.09 -14.49
CA TRP A 612 10.61 8.27 -15.72
C TRP A 612 12.12 8.41 -15.45
N TYR A 613 12.51 9.19 -14.44
CA TYR A 613 13.91 9.34 -14.06
C TYR A 613 14.52 8.01 -13.60
N PHE A 614 13.79 7.24 -12.77
CA PHE A 614 14.18 5.90 -12.36
C PHE A 614 14.39 4.98 -13.56
N LEU A 615 13.41 4.90 -14.47
CA LEU A 615 13.52 4.08 -15.68
C LEU A 615 14.71 4.49 -16.54
N LYS A 616 14.90 5.79 -16.80
CA LYS A 616 16.02 6.31 -17.59
C LYS A 616 17.38 6.01 -16.95
N THR A 617 17.45 5.95 -15.62
CA THR A 617 18.71 5.78 -14.89
C THR A 617 19.05 4.30 -14.70
N VAL A 618 18.09 3.50 -14.23
CA VAL A 618 18.31 2.10 -13.81
C VAL A 618 18.16 1.12 -14.96
N LEU A 619 17.21 1.32 -15.88
CA LEU A 619 16.93 0.35 -16.94
C LEU A 619 18.14 0.11 -17.86
N PRO A 620 18.89 1.14 -18.33
CA PRO A 620 20.09 0.90 -19.14
C PRO A 620 21.18 0.11 -18.41
N ILE A 621 21.26 0.23 -17.08
CA ILE A 621 22.22 -0.51 -16.25
C ILE A 621 21.78 -1.97 -16.14
N VAL A 622 20.52 -2.22 -15.79
CA VAL A 622 19.93 -3.55 -15.67
C VAL A 622 19.94 -4.31 -17.00
N LEU A 623 19.82 -3.61 -18.12
CA LEU A 623 19.91 -4.19 -19.47
C LEU A 623 21.36 -4.28 -20.00
N GLY A 624 22.36 -3.86 -19.23
CA GLY A 624 23.77 -3.92 -19.61
C GLY A 624 24.21 -2.92 -20.69
N PHE A 625 23.33 -2.00 -21.10
CA PHE A 625 23.61 -0.96 -22.10
C PHE A 625 24.47 0.20 -21.55
N ARG A 626 24.47 0.39 -20.23
CA ARG A 626 25.27 1.39 -19.55
C ARG A 626 26.00 0.76 -18.37
N ARG A 627 27.32 0.89 -18.34
CA ARG A 627 28.15 0.55 -17.18
C ARG A 627 28.97 1.76 -16.79
N GLU A 628 29.17 1.93 -15.49
CA GLU A 628 30.10 2.94 -14.99
C GLU A 628 31.53 2.48 -15.32
N LYS A 629 32.18 3.18 -16.27
CA LYS A 629 33.51 2.82 -16.76
C LYS A 629 34.62 3.12 -15.77
N ASP A 630 34.36 4.06 -14.86
CA ASP A 630 35.34 4.55 -13.88
C ASP A 630 35.51 3.61 -12.68
N GLY A 631 34.70 2.56 -12.57
CA GLY A 631 34.47 1.88 -11.29
C GLY A 631 35.57 0.96 -10.76
N VAL A 632 36.58 0.57 -11.56
CA VAL A 632 37.65 -0.35 -11.13
C VAL A 632 38.91 0.41 -10.68
N ASP A 633 39.14 1.58 -11.27
CA ASP A 633 40.32 2.40 -11.00
C ASP A 633 40.00 3.44 -9.92
N ALA A 634 40.72 3.36 -8.81
CA ALA A 634 40.58 4.31 -7.70
C ALA A 634 40.75 5.76 -8.19
N ASP A 635 41.71 6.00 -9.09
CA ASP A 635 41.99 7.33 -9.58
C ASP A 635 40.86 7.82 -10.50
N ALA A 636 40.20 6.92 -11.24
CA ALA A 636 39.05 7.27 -12.07
C ALA A 636 37.84 7.68 -11.22
N LEU A 637 37.59 6.98 -10.11
CA LEU A 637 36.55 7.37 -9.15
C LEU A 637 36.83 8.72 -8.51
N GLU A 638 38.07 8.95 -8.07
CA GLU A 638 38.49 10.25 -7.50
C GLU A 638 38.37 11.38 -8.53
N ARG A 639 38.82 11.17 -9.78
CA ARG A 639 38.65 12.14 -10.87
C ARG A 639 37.18 12.42 -11.18
N ALA A 640 36.33 11.39 -11.24
CA ALA A 640 34.92 11.56 -11.53
C ALA A 640 34.20 12.34 -10.41
N ALA A 641 34.58 12.10 -9.15
CA ALA A 641 34.10 12.87 -8.01
C ALA A 641 34.58 14.33 -8.05
N ALA A 642 35.84 14.58 -8.41
CA ALA A 642 36.37 15.93 -8.57
C ALA A 642 35.68 16.69 -9.73
N ASN A 643 35.45 16.02 -10.86
CA ASN A 643 34.77 16.62 -12.01
C ASN A 643 33.32 17.02 -11.71
N ALA A 644 32.66 16.32 -10.77
CA ALA A 644 31.32 16.68 -10.31
C ALA A 644 31.27 18.02 -9.52
N LEU A 645 32.43 18.56 -9.12
CA LEU A 645 32.55 19.91 -8.56
C LEU A 645 32.82 20.98 -9.62
N VAL A 646 33.07 20.64 -10.89
CA VAL A 646 33.40 21.61 -11.95
C VAL A 646 32.15 22.04 -12.71
N PHE A 647 31.22 21.11 -12.93
CA PHE A 647 29.89 21.34 -13.52
C PHE A 647 28.80 21.61 -12.48
#